data_AF-A0A939Z0K3-F1
#
_entry.id   AF-A0A939Z0K3-F1
#
_cell.length_a   1.000
_cell.length_b   1.000
_cell.length_c   1.000
_cell.angle_alpha   90.00
_cell.angle_beta   90.00
_cell.angle_gamma   90.00
#
_symmetry.space_group_name_H-M   'P 1'
#
loop_
_entity.id
_entity.type
_entity.pdbx_description
1 polymer ?
#
loop_
_entity_poly.entity_id
_entity_poly.type
_entity_poly.pdbx_seq_one_letter_code
_entity_poly.pdbx_strand_id
1 'polypeptide(L)'
;MKKLISIVLAMVFVLSLVPAAALAKTDTAMPEKAPEEQQDTRTVYPGNVILDENSSGGYEGDYVVIYNPATSSSTSYSTGTMTGLIETSIDANIVNAPVDTTRSGVPANSWRLDIDSELNERAKRENPDYGKDVPGNENSTKASYNVGSTKTFTLINVQTNRTYTLQFECLYVGSHCYIWTPTSTSGTYYPLDEIDPSYAALAAAQFDSKFDLMQSSFGNHTNGSSGDGKIHMLYYNIDEGWSGSGGYIGGFFTASDLSNNGLPMLNIDTYPSVTYGGYSSMDNTYNTMVHEYQHLINYSNTSSMSSWMNECWSAAAEEICYPGSSIVDRIQSYVNYYYTSDWLNPPKEFEYNPTECPNLHKGYSMYGWSNDLTDVLALYGQVSLFAQYLFSRFGNTIYRQISNNYSSSETTAITNGTGVSCADLVKQFRVALTANTAAGVLNDTYHFVTQANYNPAEYNNVENPYSLLAPIVFTGTSCSIKGGGAICVKPVNGVYNPPSGASSSLKYIGVKFVRESITSVSLDDTRVKCGGITNAKLNVLPEGTADYTVAYTSEAPGIFTVDADGVITGVAPGSGTLRAVVHDNVANTDFNVSCTVTAENFHGYVLTDSVEVGEKYLIIAAGAIIGTTGYAAGNTTVSGYSYYLNPVAVTIVDDCAVAYDSSIDFDAITWVPSGNASTGYAWKNEGNSKYIGLDSNEIVCPSTTSTKWLYETKKYFNCNTGDYPYLSFAEGSSDRPTRYTSSKVGAAIHLFKYVEPVITYEVTAVSNNNSYGTVSVSGTVITCTPATGYYVESAEVISGTATVSVNGNTVTVMPTSDCTVRV
;
A
#
# COMPACT_ATOMS: atom_id res chain seq x y z
N MET A 1 -40.81 -31.13 -54.17
CA MET A 1 -39.96 -32.20 -53.60
C MET A 1 -38.55 -31.70 -53.24
N LYS A 2 -38.49 -30.60 -52.48
CA LYS A 2 -37.32 -30.04 -51.78
C LYS A 2 -37.72 -29.69 -50.32
N LYS A 3 -38.64 -30.45 -49.75
CA LYS A 3 -39.20 -30.23 -48.39
C LYS A 3 -39.48 -31.52 -47.59
N LEU A 4 -38.89 -32.66 -47.97
CA LEU A 4 -39.06 -33.93 -47.24
C LEU A 4 -37.77 -34.72 -46.96
N ILE A 5 -36.59 -34.16 -47.22
CA ILE A 5 -35.28 -34.80 -46.90
C ILE A 5 -34.52 -34.03 -45.80
N SER A 6 -35.04 -32.89 -45.33
CA SER A 6 -34.40 -32.07 -44.27
C SER A 6 -34.87 -32.36 -42.84
N ILE A 7 -35.64 -33.42 -42.59
CA ILE A 7 -36.21 -33.71 -41.24
C ILE A 7 -35.78 -35.08 -40.68
N VAL A 8 -35.12 -35.94 -41.47
CA VAL A 8 -34.67 -37.27 -40.98
C VAL A 8 -33.14 -37.37 -40.79
N LEU A 9 -32.36 -36.34 -41.14
CA LEU A 9 -30.91 -36.30 -40.90
C LEU A 9 -30.50 -35.49 -39.65
N ALA A 10 -31.46 -35.01 -38.85
CA ALA A 10 -31.22 -34.15 -37.68
C ALA A 10 -31.44 -34.83 -36.32
N MET A 11 -31.58 -36.16 -36.26
CA MET A 11 -31.90 -36.89 -35.02
C MET A 11 -30.94 -38.05 -34.66
N VAL A 12 -29.71 -38.08 -35.21
CA VAL A 12 -28.70 -39.12 -34.83
C VAL A 12 -27.31 -38.52 -34.54
N PHE A 13 -27.23 -37.29 -34.02
CA PHE A 13 -25.98 -36.77 -33.43
C PHE A 13 -26.30 -35.93 -32.18
N VAL A 14 -26.71 -36.61 -31.11
CA VAL A 14 -26.66 -36.08 -29.75
C VAL A 14 -26.18 -37.20 -28.83
N LEU A 15 -24.86 -37.40 -28.78
CA LEU A 15 -24.13 -38.00 -27.66
C LEU A 15 -22.62 -37.80 -27.92
N SER A 16 -21.93 -37.31 -26.89
CA SER A 16 -20.48 -37.00 -26.79
C SER A 16 -19.98 -35.64 -27.33
N LEU A 17 -20.38 -34.56 -26.66
CA LEU A 17 -19.52 -33.41 -26.40
C LEU A 17 -19.78 -32.97 -24.95
N VAL A 18 -18.82 -33.24 -24.06
CA VAL A 18 -18.79 -32.68 -22.71
C VAL A 18 -17.89 -31.43 -22.80
N PRO A 19 -18.41 -30.21 -22.65
CA PRO A 19 -17.57 -29.06 -22.34
C PRO A 19 -17.15 -29.16 -20.88
N ALA A 20 -15.85 -29.01 -20.61
CA ALA A 20 -15.35 -28.81 -19.27
C ALA A 20 -16.07 -27.61 -18.65
N ALA A 21 -16.78 -27.87 -17.56
CA ALA A 21 -17.48 -26.84 -16.78
C ALA A 21 -16.43 -25.92 -16.15
N ALA A 22 -16.40 -24.66 -16.60
CA ALA A 22 -15.89 -23.57 -15.80
C ALA A 22 -16.79 -23.43 -14.57
N LEU A 23 -16.22 -23.53 -13.37
CA LEU A 23 -16.91 -23.33 -12.11
C LEU A 23 -17.13 -21.81 -11.91
N ALA A 24 -18.08 -21.23 -12.63
CA ALA A 24 -18.52 -19.86 -12.42
C ALA A 24 -19.35 -19.80 -11.13
N LYS A 25 -18.87 -19.05 -10.14
CA LYS A 25 -19.60 -18.70 -8.93
C LYS A 25 -20.73 -17.74 -9.32
N THR A 26 -21.96 -18.06 -8.93
CA THR A 26 -23.15 -17.25 -9.20
C THR A 26 -23.16 -16.00 -8.32
N ASP A 27 -22.90 -14.83 -8.90
CA ASP A 27 -23.23 -13.54 -8.31
C ASP A 27 -24.61 -13.08 -8.80
N THR A 28 -25.52 -12.86 -7.86
CA THR A 28 -26.80 -12.20 -8.10
C THR A 28 -26.55 -10.70 -8.30
N ALA A 29 -26.64 -10.25 -9.54
CA ALA A 29 -26.55 -8.84 -9.92
C ALA A 29 -27.65 -7.98 -9.25
N MET A 30 -27.23 -6.92 -8.57
CA MET A 30 -28.06 -5.74 -8.31
C MET A 30 -27.97 -4.78 -9.52
N PRO A 31 -29.00 -3.98 -9.81
CA PRO A 31 -29.04 -3.17 -11.03
C PRO A 31 -27.97 -2.06 -11.01
N GLU A 32 -27.21 -1.96 -12.10
CA GLU A 32 -26.19 -0.94 -12.36
C GLU A 32 -26.78 0.48 -12.22
N LYS A 33 -26.20 1.26 -11.29
CA LYS A 33 -26.19 2.72 -11.39
C LYS A 33 -25.17 3.05 -12.49
N ALA A 34 -25.58 3.83 -13.49
CA ALA A 34 -24.67 4.29 -14.54
C ALA A 34 -23.41 4.92 -13.91
N PRO A 35 -22.20 4.68 -14.44
CA PRO A 35 -20.98 5.24 -13.87
C PRO A 35 -21.04 6.76 -14.03
N GLU A 36 -20.96 7.49 -12.93
CA GLU A 36 -20.48 8.87 -12.97
C GLU A 36 -19.04 8.80 -13.51
N GLU A 37 -18.72 9.55 -14.57
CA GLU A 37 -17.35 9.79 -15.00
C GLU A 37 -16.58 10.43 -13.84
N GLN A 38 -15.94 9.60 -13.01
CA GLN A 38 -14.87 10.06 -12.12
C GLN A 38 -13.65 10.27 -13.01
N GLN A 39 -13.43 11.52 -13.43
CA GLN A 39 -12.14 11.93 -13.96
C GLN A 39 -11.05 11.70 -12.90
N ASP A 40 -9.91 11.18 -13.34
CA ASP A 40 -8.72 10.94 -12.54
C ASP A 40 -8.16 12.27 -11.99
N THR A 41 -8.46 12.59 -10.73
CA THR A 41 -8.03 13.82 -10.04
C THR A 41 -6.80 13.63 -9.13
N ARG A 42 -6.10 12.48 -9.19
CA ARG A 42 -5.18 12.04 -8.12
C ARG A 42 -3.70 11.87 -8.52
N THR A 43 -3.26 12.49 -9.61
CA THR A 43 -1.83 12.86 -9.75
C THR A 43 -1.44 13.79 -8.62
N VAL A 44 -0.30 13.57 -7.96
CA VAL A 44 0.26 14.43 -6.89
C VAL A 44 0.24 15.92 -7.29
N TYR A 45 0.28 16.20 -8.59
CA TYR A 45 0.00 17.52 -9.18
C TYR A 45 -0.88 17.36 -10.43
N PRO A 46 -2.20 17.64 -10.38
CA PRO A 46 -3.10 17.51 -11.53
C PRO A 46 -2.91 18.62 -12.60
N GLY A 47 -1.94 19.51 -12.40
CA GLY A 47 -1.68 20.64 -13.27
C GLY A 47 -0.59 20.42 -14.31
N ASN A 48 -0.47 21.38 -15.24
CA ASN A 48 0.62 21.43 -16.21
C ASN A 48 1.99 21.49 -15.51
N VAL A 49 3.02 21.00 -16.17
CA VAL A 49 4.42 21.15 -15.70
C VAL A 49 5.16 22.08 -16.64
N ILE A 50 5.94 23.01 -16.08
CA ILE A 50 6.88 23.85 -16.81
C ILE A 50 8.28 23.32 -16.53
N LEU A 51 9.03 23.08 -17.61
CA LEU A 51 10.43 22.65 -17.53
C LEU A 51 11.35 23.82 -17.84
N ASP A 52 12.38 24.00 -17.01
CA ASP A 52 13.43 25.00 -17.20
C ASP A 52 14.78 24.32 -17.44
N GLU A 53 15.24 24.35 -18.70
CA GLU A 53 16.60 23.91 -19.08
C GLU A 53 17.55 25.11 -19.27
N ASN A 54 17.12 26.34 -18.98
CA ASN A 54 17.90 27.55 -19.19
C ASN A 54 18.81 27.83 -17.99
N SER A 55 20.13 27.87 -18.22
CA SER A 55 21.09 28.20 -17.17
C SER A 55 21.13 29.69 -16.78
N SER A 56 20.42 30.57 -17.50
CA SER A 56 20.51 32.03 -17.32
C SER A 56 19.75 32.49 -16.09
N GLY A 57 20.47 32.71 -14.98
CA GLY A 57 19.88 33.11 -13.69
C GLY A 57 19.71 31.96 -12.69
N GLY A 58 20.07 30.73 -13.10
CA GLY A 58 19.80 29.50 -12.37
C GLY A 58 18.63 28.75 -12.99
N TYR A 59 18.40 27.52 -12.52
CA TYR A 59 17.30 26.67 -12.98
C TYR A 59 16.12 26.81 -12.01
N GLU A 60 14.99 27.30 -12.50
CA GLU A 60 13.79 27.57 -11.70
C GLU A 60 12.88 26.33 -11.62
N GLY A 61 12.39 26.02 -10.42
CA GLY A 61 11.45 24.93 -10.23
C GLY A 61 11.14 24.65 -8.77
N ASP A 62 10.04 23.93 -8.52
CA ASP A 62 9.78 23.31 -7.22
C ASP A 62 10.86 22.25 -6.92
N TYR A 63 11.33 21.58 -7.98
CA TYR A 63 12.43 20.64 -7.94
C TYR A 63 13.40 20.90 -9.09
N VAL A 64 14.65 20.45 -8.94
CA VAL A 64 15.63 20.41 -10.03
C VAL A 64 16.20 19.01 -10.15
N VAL A 65 16.02 18.40 -11.33
CA VAL A 65 16.62 17.12 -11.68
C VAL A 65 18.02 17.36 -12.21
N ILE A 66 19.02 16.87 -11.50
CA ILE A 66 20.43 16.96 -11.87
C ILE A 66 20.87 15.59 -12.39
N TYR A 67 21.31 15.50 -13.64
CA TYR A 67 21.63 14.21 -14.25
C TYR A 67 22.95 14.23 -15.03
N ASN A 68 23.51 13.04 -15.19
CA ASN A 68 24.71 12.82 -15.99
C ASN A 68 24.33 12.23 -17.36
N PRO A 69 24.49 12.97 -18.48
CA PRO A 69 24.10 12.51 -19.81
C PRO A 69 25.03 11.43 -20.39
N ALA A 70 26.15 11.10 -19.74
CA ALA A 70 27.05 10.06 -20.22
C ALA A 70 26.36 8.70 -20.25
N THR A 71 26.56 7.93 -21.31
CA THR A 71 25.91 6.64 -21.52
C THR A 71 26.77 5.44 -21.08
N SER A 72 27.58 5.63 -20.04
CA SER A 72 28.50 4.63 -19.50
C SER A 72 28.44 4.62 -17.98
N SER A 73 28.35 3.44 -17.38
CA SER A 73 28.32 3.26 -15.92
C SER A 73 29.61 3.66 -15.20
N SER A 74 30.74 3.70 -15.92
CA SER A 74 32.04 4.08 -15.36
C SER A 74 32.26 5.60 -15.26
N THR A 75 31.54 6.40 -16.06
CA THR A 75 31.65 7.86 -16.04
C THR A 75 30.99 8.42 -14.78
N SER A 76 31.62 9.41 -14.14
CA SER A 76 31.16 9.96 -12.85
C SER A 76 31.47 11.45 -12.79
N TYR A 77 30.50 12.28 -12.41
CA TYR A 77 30.63 13.73 -12.31
C TYR A 77 30.22 14.26 -10.94
N SER A 78 31.03 15.16 -10.37
CA SER A 78 30.76 15.79 -9.06
C SER A 78 29.67 16.85 -9.17
N THR A 79 28.78 16.91 -8.18
CA THR A 79 27.82 18.02 -8.00
C THR A 79 28.44 19.26 -7.37
N GLY A 80 29.69 19.17 -6.88
CA GLY A 80 30.23 20.16 -5.94
C GLY A 80 29.46 20.19 -4.62
N THR A 81 29.73 21.20 -3.80
CA THR A 81 29.07 21.41 -2.51
C THR A 81 27.79 22.23 -2.67
N MET A 82 26.65 21.66 -2.29
CA MET A 82 25.31 22.24 -2.47
C MET A 82 24.75 22.91 -1.21
N THR A 83 25.53 23.03 -0.13
CA THR A 83 25.11 23.63 1.14
C THR A 83 24.54 25.04 0.94
N GLY A 84 23.32 25.27 1.43
CA GLY A 84 22.61 26.55 1.31
C GLY A 84 21.96 26.81 -0.05
N LEU A 85 22.09 25.89 -1.01
CA LEU A 85 21.44 25.96 -2.33
C LEU A 85 20.20 25.09 -2.43
N ILE A 86 20.10 24.07 -1.57
CA ILE A 86 18.99 23.11 -1.52
C ILE A 86 18.43 23.02 -0.10
N GLU A 87 17.16 22.67 0.01
CA GLU A 87 16.53 22.34 1.29
C GLU A 87 17.21 21.10 1.89
N THR A 88 17.42 21.11 3.21
CA THR A 88 18.13 20.05 3.95
C THR A 88 17.20 19.13 4.73
N SER A 89 15.90 19.31 4.53
CA SER A 89 14.82 18.51 5.11
C SER A 89 13.58 18.75 4.25
N ILE A 90 12.66 17.79 4.25
CA ILE A 90 11.32 17.97 3.70
C ILE A 90 10.32 18.29 4.82
N ASP A 91 9.09 18.67 4.47
CA ASP A 91 8.08 19.10 5.46
C ASP A 91 7.67 17.95 6.41
N ALA A 92 7.31 18.28 7.66
CA ALA A 92 7.23 17.33 8.78
C ALA A 92 6.05 16.34 8.77
N ASN A 93 5.13 16.45 7.81
CA ASN A 93 4.02 15.51 7.58
C ASN A 93 4.41 14.33 6.66
N ILE A 94 5.71 14.05 6.57
CA ILE A 94 6.28 13.09 5.62
C ILE A 94 7.08 12.04 6.38
N VAL A 95 6.83 10.78 6.02
CA VAL A 95 7.30 9.61 6.75
C VAL A 95 8.79 9.38 6.51
N ASN A 96 9.57 9.27 7.59
CA ASN A 96 10.91 8.67 7.53
C ASN A 96 10.75 7.24 7.02
N ALA A 97 11.32 6.92 5.86
CA ALA A 97 11.34 5.59 5.27
C ALA A 97 11.69 4.51 6.32
N PRO A 98 10.73 3.74 6.85
CA PRO A 98 11.04 2.59 7.67
C PRO A 98 11.39 1.45 6.71
N VAL A 99 12.56 0.85 6.89
CA VAL A 99 12.89 -0.43 6.25
C VAL A 99 12.02 -1.50 6.90
N ASP A 100 10.92 -1.89 6.24
CA ASP A 100 10.16 -3.10 6.59
C ASP A 100 9.97 -3.96 5.34
N THR A 101 10.44 -5.21 5.46
CA THR A 101 10.66 -6.20 4.41
C THR A 101 9.46 -7.13 4.18
N THR A 102 8.29 -6.81 4.72
CA THR A 102 7.14 -7.73 4.76
C THR A 102 6.37 -7.80 3.44
N ARG A 103 6.68 -8.77 2.57
CA ARG A 103 5.75 -9.22 1.51
C ARG A 103 5.46 -10.72 1.51
N SER A 104 4.15 -11.02 1.39
CA SER A 104 3.48 -12.25 0.94
C SER A 104 3.91 -13.60 1.51
N GLY A 105 3.03 -14.22 2.33
CA GLY A 105 2.86 -15.69 2.50
C GLY A 105 4.06 -16.54 2.94
N VAL A 106 5.24 -15.94 2.94
CA VAL A 106 6.59 -16.41 3.21
C VAL A 106 7.14 -15.41 4.25
N PRO A 107 8.04 -15.78 5.17
CA PRO A 107 8.35 -14.95 6.32
C PRO A 107 8.82 -13.56 5.91
N ALA A 108 8.39 -12.57 6.68
CA ALA A 108 8.56 -11.10 6.61
C ALA A 108 9.89 -10.51 6.12
N ASN A 109 10.91 -11.34 5.87
CA ASN A 109 12.27 -10.95 5.57
C ASN A 109 12.78 -11.68 4.31
N SER A 110 11.87 -12.23 3.49
CA SER A 110 12.23 -13.05 2.33
C SER A 110 11.89 -12.32 1.04
N TRP A 111 12.83 -12.23 0.11
CA TRP A 111 12.64 -11.58 -1.18
C TRP A 111 13.07 -12.51 -2.31
N ARG A 112 12.56 -12.31 -3.52
CA ARG A 112 13.00 -13.11 -4.67
C ARG A 112 14.33 -12.59 -5.19
N LEU A 113 15.29 -13.49 -5.35
CA LEU A 113 16.55 -13.28 -6.03
C LEU A 113 16.43 -13.86 -7.43
N ASP A 114 16.89 -13.08 -8.39
CA ASP A 114 17.13 -13.53 -9.75
C ASP A 114 18.64 -13.71 -9.92
N ILE A 115 19.01 -14.88 -10.45
CA ILE A 115 20.38 -15.33 -10.62
C ILE A 115 20.76 -15.56 -12.09
N ASP A 116 19.88 -15.26 -13.03
CA ASP A 116 20.05 -15.55 -14.45
C ASP A 116 21.30 -14.90 -15.01
N SER A 117 21.52 -13.63 -14.68
CA SER A 117 22.72 -12.89 -15.08
C SER A 117 24.01 -13.54 -14.55
N GLU A 118 24.01 -14.05 -13.31
CA GLU A 118 25.17 -14.74 -12.73
C GLU A 118 25.43 -16.09 -13.40
N LEU A 119 24.38 -16.89 -13.62
CA LEU A 119 24.48 -18.19 -14.26
C LEU A 119 24.94 -18.06 -15.72
N ASN A 120 24.43 -17.07 -16.44
CA ASN A 120 24.80 -16.80 -17.83
C ASN A 120 26.24 -16.29 -17.95
N GLU A 121 26.68 -15.37 -17.08
CA GLU A 121 28.07 -14.92 -17.04
C GLU A 121 29.05 -16.05 -16.64
N ARG A 122 28.63 -16.99 -15.79
CA ARG A 122 29.42 -18.20 -15.48
C ARG A 122 29.52 -19.11 -16.69
N ALA A 123 28.40 -19.42 -17.33
CA ALA A 123 28.36 -20.27 -18.52
C ALA A 123 29.20 -19.68 -19.67
N LYS A 124 29.26 -18.35 -19.83
CA LYS A 124 30.20 -17.65 -20.74
C LYS A 124 31.66 -17.92 -20.41
N ARG A 125 32.03 -17.95 -19.12
CA ARG A 125 33.41 -18.20 -18.67
C ARG A 125 33.83 -19.66 -18.84
N GLU A 126 32.92 -20.59 -18.60
CA GLU A 126 33.19 -22.03 -18.62
C GLU A 126 33.11 -22.64 -20.02
N ASN A 127 32.40 -22.00 -20.96
CA ASN A 127 32.30 -22.44 -22.34
C ASN A 127 32.58 -21.30 -23.35
N PRO A 128 33.75 -21.29 -24.03
CA PRO A 128 34.10 -20.27 -25.01
C PRO A 128 33.26 -20.30 -26.31
N ASP A 129 32.39 -21.30 -26.50
CA ASP A 129 31.38 -21.36 -27.57
C ASP A 129 29.97 -20.92 -27.10
N TYR A 130 29.86 -20.35 -25.90
CA TYR A 130 28.62 -19.78 -25.36
C TYR A 130 27.98 -18.77 -26.34
N GLY A 131 26.69 -18.98 -26.68
CA GLY A 131 25.93 -18.09 -27.56
C GLY A 131 26.16 -18.29 -29.06
N LYS A 132 26.93 -19.31 -29.46
CA LYS A 132 26.90 -19.79 -30.86
C LYS A 132 25.73 -20.76 -30.98
N ASP A 133 24.87 -20.54 -31.97
CA ASP A 133 23.87 -21.51 -32.39
C ASP A 133 24.49 -22.91 -32.35
N VAL A 134 23.99 -23.80 -31.50
CA VAL A 134 24.13 -25.22 -31.78
C VAL A 134 23.17 -25.43 -32.93
N PRO A 135 23.64 -25.64 -34.18
CA PRO A 135 22.73 -25.85 -35.29
C PRO A 135 21.90 -27.07 -34.89
N GLY A 136 20.58 -26.88 -34.78
CA GLY A 136 19.68 -28.01 -34.59
C GLY A 136 20.01 -29.01 -35.69
N ASN A 137 20.46 -30.19 -35.30
CA ASN A 137 20.63 -31.25 -36.28
C ASN A 137 19.24 -31.55 -36.84
N GLU A 138 18.96 -31.11 -38.08
CA GLU A 138 17.66 -31.32 -38.73
C GLU A 138 17.29 -32.81 -38.87
N ASN A 139 18.23 -33.72 -38.56
CA ASN A 139 18.03 -35.17 -38.48
C ASN A 139 17.84 -35.72 -37.04
N SER A 140 17.74 -34.91 -35.99
CA SER A 140 17.32 -35.41 -34.67
C SER A 140 15.81 -35.66 -34.68
N THR A 141 15.38 -36.82 -34.20
CA THR A 141 13.95 -37.07 -33.94
C THR A 141 13.48 -36.06 -32.88
N LYS A 142 12.72 -35.04 -33.30
CA LYS A 142 12.10 -34.06 -32.39
C LYS A 142 11.34 -34.81 -31.30
N ALA A 143 11.68 -34.55 -30.04
CA ALA A 143 11.08 -35.27 -28.93
C ALA A 143 9.72 -34.65 -28.60
N SER A 144 8.64 -35.38 -28.89
CA SER A 144 7.30 -35.03 -28.44
C SER A 144 6.91 -35.92 -27.27
N TYR A 145 6.30 -35.32 -26.24
CA TYR A 145 5.94 -35.99 -25.00
C TYR A 145 4.42 -36.01 -24.79
N ASN A 146 3.93 -37.06 -24.15
CA ASN A 146 2.55 -37.18 -23.67
C ASN A 146 2.52 -37.07 -22.14
N VAL A 147 1.34 -36.78 -21.58
CA VAL A 147 1.13 -36.89 -20.13
C VAL A 147 1.55 -38.30 -19.65
N GLY A 148 2.30 -38.35 -18.55
CA GLY A 148 2.91 -39.58 -18.00
C GLY A 148 4.25 -39.96 -18.62
N SER A 149 4.75 -39.24 -19.62
CA SER A 149 6.10 -39.47 -20.16
C SER A 149 7.13 -39.08 -19.11
N THR A 150 8.16 -39.90 -18.92
CA THR A 150 9.27 -39.59 -18.01
C THR A 150 10.54 -39.21 -18.78
N LYS A 151 11.32 -38.28 -18.21
CA LYS A 151 12.61 -37.88 -18.73
C LYS A 151 13.56 -37.52 -17.60
N THR A 152 14.81 -37.95 -17.71
CA THR A 152 15.89 -37.49 -16.84
C THR A 152 16.48 -36.20 -17.40
N PHE A 153 16.43 -35.14 -16.60
CA PHE A 153 17.02 -33.84 -16.91
C PHE A 153 18.33 -33.67 -16.14
N THR A 154 19.28 -32.98 -16.76
CA THR A 154 20.47 -32.46 -16.10
C THR A 154 20.15 -31.07 -15.57
N LEU A 155 20.25 -30.89 -14.26
CA LEU A 155 19.96 -29.64 -13.55
C LEU A 155 21.25 -29.07 -12.94
N ILE A 156 21.23 -27.78 -12.60
CA ILE A 156 22.30 -27.13 -11.83
C ILE A 156 21.86 -26.92 -10.38
N ASN A 157 22.68 -27.32 -9.42
CA ASN A 157 22.51 -26.92 -8.03
C ASN A 157 23.12 -25.52 -7.86
N VAL A 158 22.25 -24.54 -7.61
CA VAL A 158 22.62 -23.11 -7.61
C VAL A 158 23.55 -22.73 -6.46
N GLN A 159 23.51 -23.46 -5.34
CA GLN A 159 24.39 -23.24 -4.19
C GLN A 159 25.82 -23.76 -4.45
N THR A 160 25.94 -24.98 -4.97
CA THR A 160 27.23 -25.68 -5.15
C THR A 160 27.82 -25.49 -6.54
N ASN A 161 27.06 -24.94 -7.48
CA ASN A 161 27.41 -24.79 -8.89
C ASN A 161 27.82 -26.11 -9.54
N ARG A 162 27.17 -27.22 -9.15
CA ARG A 162 27.41 -28.55 -9.71
C ARG A 162 26.17 -29.07 -10.41
N THR A 163 26.38 -29.74 -11.54
CA THR A 163 25.30 -30.42 -12.24
C THR A 163 24.95 -31.73 -11.56
N TYR A 164 23.66 -32.06 -11.57
CA TYR A 164 23.12 -33.34 -11.12
C TYR A 164 21.99 -33.75 -12.07
N THR A 165 21.54 -35.00 -11.95
CA THR A 165 20.42 -35.48 -12.75
C THR A 165 19.23 -35.81 -11.88
N LEU A 166 18.04 -35.48 -12.36
CA LEU A 166 16.77 -35.78 -11.69
C LEU A 166 15.75 -36.22 -12.75
N GLN A 167 14.99 -37.26 -12.44
CA GLN A 167 13.93 -37.74 -13.32
C GLN A 167 12.63 -36.99 -13.03
N PHE A 168 11.97 -36.58 -14.11
CA PHE A 168 10.68 -35.90 -14.09
C PHE A 168 9.64 -36.68 -14.88
N GLU A 169 8.38 -36.46 -14.54
CA GLU A 169 7.20 -36.90 -15.28
C GLU A 169 6.46 -35.68 -15.85
N CYS A 170 5.97 -35.81 -17.08
CA CYS A 170 5.15 -34.79 -17.73
C CYS A 170 3.71 -34.88 -17.19
N LEU A 171 3.31 -33.90 -16.38
CA LEU A 171 1.96 -33.83 -15.80
C LEU A 171 0.94 -33.26 -16.79
N TYR A 172 1.36 -32.33 -17.64
CA TYR A 172 0.45 -31.65 -18.56
C TYR A 172 1.14 -31.23 -19.86
N VAL A 173 0.38 -31.26 -20.96
CA VAL A 173 0.81 -30.80 -22.28
C VAL A 173 -0.10 -29.66 -22.72
N GLY A 174 0.43 -28.44 -22.72
CA GLY A 174 -0.23 -27.26 -23.27
C GLY A 174 -0.03 -27.13 -24.79
N SER A 175 -0.57 -26.05 -25.36
CA SER A 175 -0.40 -25.68 -26.76
C SER A 175 1.04 -25.25 -27.06
N HIS A 176 1.71 -24.62 -26.10
CA HIS A 176 3.08 -24.10 -26.25
C HIS A 176 4.05 -24.59 -25.17
N CYS A 177 3.60 -25.44 -24.25
CA CYS A 177 4.43 -25.88 -23.13
C CYS A 177 4.20 -27.33 -22.68
N TYR A 178 5.17 -27.82 -21.93
CA TYR A 178 5.13 -29.04 -21.15
C TYR A 178 5.37 -28.71 -19.68
N ILE A 179 4.52 -29.20 -18.79
CA ILE A 179 4.71 -29.07 -17.34
C ILE A 179 5.25 -30.38 -16.77
N TRP A 180 6.37 -30.28 -16.06
CA TRP A 180 7.12 -31.40 -15.51
C TRP A 180 7.22 -31.31 -13.99
N THR A 181 7.18 -32.47 -13.33
CA THR A 181 7.43 -32.59 -11.89
C THR A 181 8.40 -33.73 -11.57
N PRO A 182 9.19 -33.69 -10.49
CA PRO A 182 10.07 -34.78 -10.09
C PRO A 182 9.30 -36.08 -9.84
N THR A 183 9.84 -37.22 -10.30
CA THR A 183 9.27 -38.53 -9.95
C THR A 183 9.62 -38.97 -8.52
N SER A 184 10.51 -38.24 -7.84
CA SER A 184 10.87 -38.51 -6.44
C SER A 184 9.86 -37.86 -5.49
N THR A 185 9.15 -38.69 -4.73
CA THR A 185 8.24 -38.27 -3.65
C THR A 185 8.99 -37.96 -2.34
N SER A 186 10.29 -37.67 -2.40
CA SER A 186 11.01 -37.25 -1.20
C SER A 186 10.50 -35.88 -0.78
N GLY A 187 10.22 -35.69 0.52
CA GLY A 187 9.70 -34.42 1.06
C GLY A 187 10.62 -33.21 0.91
N THR A 188 11.76 -33.35 0.22
CA THR A 188 12.66 -32.25 -0.16
C THR A 188 12.44 -31.74 -1.57
N TYR A 189 11.68 -32.42 -2.44
CA TYR A 189 11.50 -32.04 -3.85
C TYR A 189 10.17 -31.36 -4.16
N TYR A 190 9.17 -31.50 -3.27
CA TYR A 190 7.84 -30.89 -3.37
C TYR A 190 7.19 -31.04 -4.76
N PRO A 191 6.87 -32.28 -5.20
CA PRO A 191 6.22 -32.52 -6.48
C PRO A 191 4.90 -31.75 -6.60
N LEU A 192 4.65 -31.22 -7.80
CA LEU A 192 3.59 -30.24 -8.02
C LEU A 192 2.19 -30.85 -7.86
N ASP A 193 2.02 -32.08 -8.32
CA ASP A 193 0.79 -32.87 -8.22
C ASP A 193 0.49 -33.37 -6.79
N GLU A 194 1.53 -33.52 -5.95
CA GLU A 194 1.35 -33.80 -4.52
C GLU A 194 0.88 -32.56 -3.76
N ILE A 195 1.26 -31.35 -4.20
CA ILE A 195 0.75 -30.09 -3.64
C ILE A 195 -0.73 -29.90 -4.03
N ASP A 196 -1.01 -29.92 -5.34
CA ASP A 196 -2.38 -29.91 -5.87
C ASP A 196 -2.39 -30.47 -7.31
N PRO A 197 -3.19 -31.50 -7.61
CA PRO A 197 -3.20 -32.14 -8.93
C PRO A 197 -3.72 -31.23 -10.07
N SER A 198 -4.37 -30.10 -9.76
CA SER A 198 -4.87 -29.14 -10.77
C SER A 198 -3.79 -28.16 -11.25
N TYR A 199 -2.71 -28.01 -10.50
CA TYR A 199 -1.70 -26.96 -10.69
C TYR A 199 -0.97 -27.04 -12.02
N ALA A 200 -0.65 -28.24 -12.51
CA ALA A 200 -0.02 -28.39 -13.81
C ALA A 200 -0.89 -27.87 -14.96
N ALA A 201 -2.21 -28.09 -14.89
CA ALA A 201 -3.13 -27.58 -15.90
C ALA A 201 -3.27 -26.04 -15.83
N LEU A 202 -3.29 -25.48 -14.61
CA LEU A 202 -3.35 -24.02 -14.40
C LEU A 202 -2.10 -23.32 -14.93
N ALA A 203 -0.91 -23.83 -14.60
CA ALA A 203 0.36 -23.29 -15.09
C ALA A 203 0.43 -23.29 -16.63
N ALA A 204 0.05 -24.40 -17.26
CA ALA A 204 0.03 -24.50 -18.72
C ALA A 204 -0.97 -23.52 -19.36
N ALA A 205 -2.19 -23.45 -18.83
CA ALA A 205 -3.22 -22.54 -19.34
C ALA A 205 -2.80 -21.08 -19.24
N GLN A 206 -2.17 -20.69 -18.12
CA GLN A 206 -1.66 -19.33 -17.94
C GLN A 206 -0.53 -19.03 -18.92
N PHE A 207 0.47 -19.90 -19.03
CA PHE A 207 1.55 -19.73 -19.99
C PHE A 207 1.05 -19.58 -21.43
N ASP A 208 0.22 -20.52 -21.87
CA ASP A 208 -0.34 -20.53 -23.24
C ASP A 208 -1.13 -19.25 -23.52
N SER A 209 -1.86 -18.70 -22.53
CA SER A 209 -2.62 -17.46 -22.68
C SER A 209 -1.74 -16.22 -22.92
N LYS A 210 -0.47 -16.27 -22.50
CA LYS A 210 0.49 -15.15 -22.61
C LYS A 210 1.51 -15.33 -23.73
N PHE A 211 1.62 -16.53 -24.30
CA PHE A 211 2.66 -16.90 -25.27
C PHE A 211 2.74 -15.93 -26.47
N ASP A 212 1.61 -15.65 -27.12
CA ASP A 212 1.56 -14.76 -28.29
C ASP A 212 1.91 -13.31 -27.92
N LEU A 213 1.46 -12.85 -26.74
CA LEU A 213 1.78 -11.52 -26.23
C LEU A 213 3.27 -11.38 -25.95
N MET A 214 3.88 -12.40 -25.34
CA MET A 214 5.31 -12.45 -25.07
C MET A 214 6.12 -12.42 -26.37
N GLN A 215 5.79 -13.26 -27.35
CA GLN A 215 6.56 -13.29 -28.59
C GLN A 215 6.36 -12.06 -29.48
N SER A 216 5.16 -11.48 -29.49
CA SER A 216 4.92 -10.23 -30.21
C SER A 216 5.65 -9.05 -29.58
N SER A 217 5.76 -9.01 -28.24
CA SER A 217 6.40 -7.93 -27.49
C SER A 217 7.93 -8.02 -27.48
N PHE A 218 8.50 -9.22 -27.38
CA PHE A 218 9.95 -9.40 -27.15
C PHE A 218 10.70 -10.14 -28.26
N GLY A 219 10.04 -11.04 -29.00
CA GLY A 219 10.67 -11.87 -30.03
C GLY A 219 10.46 -13.38 -29.80
N ASN A 220 11.10 -14.20 -30.62
CA ASN A 220 10.87 -15.66 -30.59
C ASN A 220 11.94 -16.36 -29.74
N HIS A 221 11.62 -17.51 -29.17
CA HIS A 221 12.60 -18.35 -28.49
C HIS A 221 13.20 -19.41 -29.44
N THR A 222 14.39 -19.92 -29.11
CA THR A 222 15.00 -21.06 -29.79
C THR A 222 14.36 -22.38 -29.37
N ASN A 223 14.29 -23.35 -30.29
CA ASN A 223 13.80 -24.70 -30.00
C ASN A 223 14.87 -25.64 -29.40
N GLY A 224 16.12 -25.15 -29.23
CA GLY A 224 17.24 -26.02 -28.90
C GLY A 224 17.52 -27.05 -30.00
N SER A 225 18.33 -28.06 -29.70
CA SER A 225 18.75 -29.09 -30.67
C SER A 225 17.74 -30.23 -30.86
N SER A 226 16.80 -30.37 -29.92
CA SER A 226 15.87 -31.51 -29.84
C SER A 226 14.41 -31.12 -29.58
N GLY A 227 14.10 -29.82 -29.44
CA GLY A 227 12.75 -29.34 -29.12
C GLY A 227 11.79 -29.41 -30.30
N ASP A 228 10.51 -29.52 -29.97
CA ASP A 228 9.40 -29.60 -30.93
C ASP A 228 8.66 -28.26 -31.12
N GLY A 229 9.13 -27.20 -30.46
CA GLY A 229 8.49 -25.88 -30.45
C GLY A 229 7.76 -25.53 -29.15
N LYS A 230 7.69 -26.48 -28.20
CA LYS A 230 7.15 -26.23 -26.86
C LYS A 230 8.26 -26.02 -25.84
N ILE A 231 7.94 -25.27 -24.80
CA ILE A 231 8.83 -24.98 -23.67
C ILE A 231 8.63 -26.00 -22.56
N HIS A 232 9.72 -26.44 -21.94
CA HIS A 232 9.72 -27.38 -20.84
C HIS A 232 9.82 -26.63 -19.50
N MET A 233 8.71 -26.52 -18.76
CA MET A 233 8.70 -25.92 -17.44
C MET A 233 8.82 -27.01 -16.37
N LEU A 234 9.92 -27.00 -15.63
CA LEU A 234 10.20 -27.95 -14.55
C LEU A 234 9.87 -27.29 -13.22
N TYR A 235 8.83 -27.80 -12.54
CA TYR A 235 8.43 -27.37 -11.21
C TYR A 235 9.02 -28.32 -10.17
N TYR A 236 9.94 -27.82 -9.35
CA TYR A 236 10.59 -28.57 -8.27
C TYR A 236 11.16 -27.62 -7.21
N ASN A 237 11.47 -28.14 -6.03
CA ASN A 237 12.18 -27.34 -5.01
C ASN A 237 13.60 -27.05 -5.47
N ILE A 238 13.86 -25.79 -5.81
CA ILE A 238 15.21 -25.35 -6.12
C ILE A 238 16.00 -25.39 -4.81
N ASP A 239 17.25 -25.89 -4.84
CA ASP A 239 18.08 -25.98 -3.64
C ASP A 239 19.02 -24.78 -3.58
N GLU A 240 18.51 -23.67 -3.08
CA GLU A 240 19.25 -22.42 -2.84
C GLU A 240 19.75 -22.24 -1.41
N GLY A 241 19.54 -23.24 -0.55
CA GLY A 241 19.91 -23.18 0.87
C GLY A 241 19.04 -22.22 1.69
N TRP A 242 17.86 -21.84 1.18
CA TRP A 242 16.92 -20.99 1.91
C TRP A 242 16.34 -21.73 3.11
N SER A 243 16.40 -21.09 4.29
CA SER A 243 16.02 -21.71 5.56
C SER A 243 14.90 -20.97 6.29
N GLY A 244 14.04 -20.26 5.57
CA GLY A 244 12.88 -19.54 6.13
C GLY A 244 13.04 -18.02 6.29
N SER A 245 14.10 -17.41 5.74
CA SER A 245 14.27 -15.95 5.69
C SER A 245 15.36 -15.56 4.68
N GLY A 246 15.29 -14.37 4.09
CA GLY A 246 16.27 -13.87 3.14
C GLY A 246 15.89 -14.16 1.68
N GLY A 247 16.81 -13.82 0.77
CA GLY A 247 16.63 -14.04 -0.66
C GLY A 247 16.41 -15.51 -1.04
N TYR A 248 15.39 -15.84 -1.84
CA TYR A 248 15.20 -17.17 -2.45
C TYR A 248 15.03 -17.05 -3.96
N ILE A 249 15.30 -18.11 -4.71
CA ILE A 249 15.18 -18.12 -6.18
C ILE A 249 13.80 -18.63 -6.55
N GLY A 250 12.94 -17.78 -7.12
CA GLY A 250 11.60 -18.19 -7.53
C GLY A 250 11.60 -19.03 -8.82
N GLY A 251 12.64 -18.87 -9.63
CA GLY A 251 12.85 -19.56 -10.89
C GLY A 251 14.12 -19.03 -11.54
N PHE A 252 14.56 -19.71 -12.59
CA PHE A 252 15.69 -19.25 -13.41
C PHE A 252 15.65 -19.88 -14.81
N PHE A 253 16.21 -19.16 -15.78
CA PHE A 253 16.66 -19.70 -17.06
C PHE A 253 18.19 -19.72 -17.13
N THR A 254 18.75 -20.83 -17.62
CA THR A 254 20.17 -20.88 -17.99
C THR A 254 20.37 -21.44 -19.38
N ALA A 255 21.24 -20.79 -20.15
CA ALA A 255 21.66 -21.28 -21.45
C ALA A 255 22.27 -22.69 -21.41
N SER A 256 22.78 -23.12 -20.26
CA SER A 256 23.31 -24.48 -20.05
C SER A 256 22.25 -25.55 -20.25
N ASP A 257 20.96 -25.25 -20.03
CA ASP A 257 19.87 -26.20 -20.22
C ASP A 257 19.70 -26.56 -21.70
N LEU A 258 19.89 -25.59 -22.59
CA LEU A 258 19.85 -25.80 -24.04
C LEU A 258 20.97 -26.76 -24.49
N SER A 259 22.18 -26.65 -23.92
CA SER A 259 23.30 -27.53 -24.28
C SER A 259 23.25 -28.89 -23.59
N ASN A 260 22.84 -28.95 -22.32
CA ASN A 260 22.85 -30.18 -21.52
C ASN A 260 21.64 -31.07 -21.81
N ASN A 261 20.47 -30.46 -22.06
CA ASN A 261 19.21 -31.16 -22.24
C ASN A 261 18.68 -31.09 -23.68
N GLY A 262 19.17 -30.15 -24.49
CA GLY A 262 18.77 -29.99 -25.90
C GLY A 262 17.40 -29.31 -26.09
N LEU A 263 16.82 -28.75 -25.03
CA LEU A 263 15.43 -28.29 -24.98
C LEU A 263 15.35 -26.89 -24.34
N PRO A 264 14.42 -26.02 -24.78
CA PRO A 264 14.11 -24.77 -24.08
C PRO A 264 13.45 -25.09 -22.75
N MET A 265 14.07 -24.69 -21.64
CA MET A 265 13.66 -25.04 -20.29
C MET A 265 13.53 -23.81 -19.40
N LEU A 266 12.54 -23.83 -18.51
CA LEU A 266 12.44 -22.91 -17.37
C LEU A 266 12.43 -23.76 -16.09
N ASN A 267 13.21 -23.36 -15.10
CA ASN A 267 13.24 -24.00 -13.78
C ASN A 267 12.41 -23.11 -12.85
N ILE A 268 11.33 -23.64 -12.29
CA ILE A 268 10.42 -22.88 -11.43
C ILE A 268 10.39 -23.53 -10.06
N ASP A 269 10.60 -22.72 -9.04
CA ASP A 269 10.61 -23.19 -7.67
C ASP A 269 9.19 -23.60 -7.23
N THR A 270 9.09 -24.68 -6.47
CA THR A 270 7.86 -25.08 -5.77
C THR A 270 7.86 -24.68 -4.31
N TYR A 271 9.03 -24.50 -3.68
CA TYR A 271 9.13 -24.18 -2.25
C TYR A 271 10.21 -23.10 -2.01
N PRO A 272 9.83 -21.88 -1.58
CA PRO A 272 8.52 -21.50 -1.05
C PRO A 272 7.51 -20.99 -2.11
N SER A 273 7.85 -20.98 -3.40
CA SER A 273 7.07 -20.21 -4.39
C SER A 273 5.63 -20.71 -4.59
N VAL A 274 5.42 -22.03 -4.66
CA VAL A 274 4.08 -22.62 -4.81
C VAL A 274 3.48 -22.96 -3.46
N THR A 275 4.27 -23.53 -2.54
CA THR A 275 3.81 -23.97 -1.23
C THR A 275 4.77 -23.55 -0.13
N TYR A 276 4.23 -22.98 0.96
CA TYR A 276 4.97 -22.67 2.17
C TYR A 276 4.03 -22.49 3.36
N GLY A 277 4.40 -22.97 4.55
CA GLY A 277 3.69 -22.64 5.80
C GLY A 277 2.21 -23.06 5.84
N GLY A 278 1.80 -24.07 5.06
CA GLY A 278 0.40 -24.49 4.93
C GLY A 278 -0.44 -23.66 3.96
N TYR A 279 0.17 -22.72 3.26
CA TYR A 279 -0.41 -22.00 2.12
C TYR A 279 0.11 -22.59 0.81
N SER A 280 -0.77 -22.73 -0.18
CA SER A 280 -0.38 -23.13 -1.53
C SER A 280 -1.16 -22.33 -2.56
N SER A 281 -0.46 -21.76 -3.55
CA SER A 281 -1.08 -21.05 -4.67
C SER A 281 -0.15 -21.06 -5.88
N MET A 282 -0.72 -21.40 -7.03
CA MET A 282 0.00 -21.34 -8.30
C MET A 282 0.23 -19.89 -8.77
N ASP A 283 -0.65 -18.96 -8.37
CA ASP A 283 -0.61 -17.56 -8.81
C ASP A 283 0.72 -16.87 -8.46
N ASN A 284 1.37 -17.33 -7.40
CA ASN A 284 2.67 -16.87 -6.97
C ASN A 284 3.79 -17.12 -7.99
N THR A 285 3.64 -18.03 -8.95
CA THR A 285 4.70 -18.37 -9.91
C THR A 285 4.54 -17.69 -11.27
N TYR A 286 3.37 -17.10 -11.56
CA TYR A 286 3.08 -16.61 -12.90
C TYR A 286 3.98 -15.46 -13.36
N ASN A 287 4.32 -14.52 -12.47
CA ASN A 287 5.27 -13.45 -12.77
C ASN A 287 6.66 -14.01 -13.07
N THR A 288 7.15 -14.92 -12.22
CA THR A 288 8.42 -15.60 -12.44
C THR A 288 8.42 -16.36 -13.77
N MET A 289 7.36 -17.10 -14.08
CA MET A 289 7.26 -17.83 -15.34
C MET A 289 7.44 -16.94 -16.58
N VAL A 290 6.80 -15.76 -16.63
CA VAL A 290 6.95 -14.85 -17.79
C VAL A 290 8.27 -14.09 -17.75
N HIS A 291 8.81 -13.81 -16.57
CA HIS A 291 10.14 -13.23 -16.36
C HIS A 291 11.23 -14.16 -16.91
N GLU A 292 11.26 -15.41 -16.47
CA GLU A 292 12.22 -16.41 -16.98
C GLU A 292 12.04 -16.71 -18.46
N TYR A 293 10.79 -16.71 -18.94
CA TYR A 293 10.55 -16.88 -20.37
C TYR A 293 11.14 -15.72 -21.19
N GLN A 294 11.07 -14.49 -20.67
CA GLN A 294 11.70 -13.35 -21.30
C GLN A 294 13.21 -13.55 -21.44
N HIS A 295 13.89 -14.05 -20.41
CA HIS A 295 15.33 -14.33 -20.48
C HIS A 295 15.66 -15.35 -21.58
N LEU A 296 14.87 -16.43 -21.71
CA LEU A 296 15.02 -17.39 -22.81
C LEU A 296 14.82 -16.72 -24.19
N ILE A 297 13.79 -15.88 -24.34
CA ILE A 297 13.58 -15.10 -25.58
C ILE A 297 14.81 -14.22 -25.84
N ASN A 298 15.27 -13.47 -24.84
CA ASN A 298 16.38 -12.56 -25.02
C ASN A 298 17.66 -13.28 -25.44
N TYR A 299 17.99 -14.38 -24.77
CA TYR A 299 19.10 -15.25 -25.14
C TYR A 299 19.02 -15.70 -26.60
N SER A 300 17.81 -16.05 -27.05
CA SER A 300 17.55 -16.52 -28.41
C SER A 300 17.73 -15.43 -29.48
N ASN A 301 17.59 -14.15 -29.13
CA ASN A 301 17.59 -13.06 -30.10
C ASN A 301 18.86 -12.19 -30.07
N THR A 302 19.53 -12.03 -28.91
CA THR A 302 20.56 -10.99 -28.75
C THR A 302 21.92 -11.49 -28.28
N SER A 303 22.02 -12.75 -27.81
CA SER A 303 23.20 -13.50 -27.31
C SER A 303 24.19 -12.77 -26.36
N SER A 304 24.01 -11.48 -26.07
CA SER A 304 24.99 -10.57 -25.46
C SER A 304 24.39 -9.29 -24.85
N MET A 305 23.08 -9.24 -24.59
CA MET A 305 22.46 -8.10 -23.88
C MET A 305 23.09 -7.90 -22.50
N SER A 306 23.30 -6.65 -22.06
CA SER A 306 23.78 -6.42 -20.69
C SER A 306 22.72 -6.80 -19.67
N SER A 307 23.18 -7.10 -18.44
CA SER A 307 22.30 -7.53 -17.35
C SER A 307 21.20 -6.53 -17.04
N TRP A 308 21.49 -5.21 -16.96
CA TRP A 308 20.46 -4.24 -16.59
C TRP A 308 19.32 -4.17 -17.61
N MET A 309 19.62 -4.29 -18.91
CA MET A 309 18.60 -4.26 -19.95
C MET A 309 17.89 -5.61 -20.11
N ASN A 310 18.61 -6.71 -19.87
CA ASN A 310 18.02 -8.05 -19.77
C ASN A 310 16.95 -8.07 -18.66
N GLU A 311 17.29 -7.60 -17.46
CA GLU A 311 16.32 -7.51 -16.35
C GLU A 311 15.21 -6.49 -16.62
N CYS A 312 15.52 -5.40 -17.31
CA CYS A 312 14.52 -4.43 -17.72
C CYS A 312 13.42 -5.07 -18.56
N TRP A 313 13.76 -5.94 -19.52
CA TRP A 313 12.75 -6.59 -20.35
C TRP A 313 11.99 -7.67 -19.59
N SER A 314 12.64 -8.44 -18.71
CA SER A 314 11.94 -9.42 -17.89
C SER A 314 10.95 -8.77 -16.92
N ALA A 315 11.34 -7.65 -16.29
CA ALA A 315 10.42 -6.83 -15.52
C ALA A 315 9.27 -6.24 -16.37
N ALA A 316 9.54 -5.91 -17.63
CA ALA A 316 8.48 -5.51 -18.56
C ALA A 316 7.48 -6.65 -18.83
N ALA A 317 7.96 -7.89 -18.92
CA ALA A 317 7.13 -9.06 -19.18
C ALA A 317 6.13 -9.32 -18.05
N GLU A 318 6.54 -9.15 -16.79
CA GLU A 318 5.67 -9.23 -15.60
C GLU A 318 4.45 -8.31 -15.78
N GLU A 319 4.68 -7.02 -16.05
CA GLU A 319 3.61 -6.01 -16.15
C GLU A 319 2.76 -6.10 -17.42
N ILE A 320 3.35 -6.48 -18.55
CA ILE A 320 2.56 -6.67 -19.79
C ILE A 320 1.61 -7.86 -19.66
N CYS A 321 2.05 -8.92 -18.99
CA CYS A 321 1.24 -10.12 -18.81
C CYS A 321 0.24 -9.99 -17.65
N TYR A 322 0.64 -9.31 -16.58
CA TYR A 322 -0.10 -9.15 -15.32
C TYR A 322 0.00 -7.71 -14.83
N PRO A 323 -0.74 -6.78 -15.45
CA PRO A 323 -0.68 -5.36 -15.12
C PRO A 323 -0.94 -5.08 -13.64
N GLY A 324 -0.09 -4.28 -13.01
CA GLY A 324 -0.18 -3.91 -11.61
C GLY A 324 0.55 -4.85 -10.64
N SER A 325 0.84 -6.09 -11.07
CA SER A 325 1.22 -7.17 -10.16
C SER A 325 2.62 -7.04 -9.58
N SER A 326 3.56 -6.44 -10.32
CA SER A 326 4.93 -6.18 -9.86
C SER A 326 5.20 -4.70 -9.66
N ILE A 327 4.63 -3.81 -10.50
CA ILE A 327 4.96 -2.38 -10.51
C ILE A 327 4.68 -1.70 -9.17
N VAL A 328 3.63 -2.12 -8.47
CA VAL A 328 3.32 -1.61 -7.12
C VAL A 328 4.51 -1.80 -6.17
N ASP A 329 5.11 -2.99 -6.13
CA ASP A 329 6.25 -3.26 -5.24
C ASP A 329 7.57 -2.72 -5.77
N ARG A 330 7.69 -2.64 -7.10
CA ARG A 330 8.83 -1.98 -7.75
C ARG A 330 8.84 -0.50 -7.42
N ILE A 331 7.68 0.15 -7.32
CA ILE A 331 7.55 1.52 -6.81
C ILE A 331 7.97 1.58 -5.35
N GLN A 332 7.41 0.73 -4.47
CA GLN A 332 7.79 0.69 -3.05
C GLN A 332 9.30 0.51 -2.85
N SER A 333 9.90 -0.40 -3.62
CA SER A 333 11.35 -0.65 -3.60
C SER A 333 12.14 0.55 -4.13
N TYR A 334 11.64 1.23 -5.16
CA TYR A 334 12.27 2.41 -5.73
C TYR A 334 12.20 3.60 -4.76
N VAL A 335 11.04 3.89 -4.17
CA VAL A 335 10.87 4.99 -3.20
C VAL A 335 11.36 4.64 -1.79
N ASN A 336 11.68 3.37 -1.55
CA ASN A 336 12.02 2.81 -0.25
C ASN A 336 10.94 3.12 0.81
N TYR A 337 9.68 2.86 0.45
CA TYR A 337 8.52 3.18 1.29
C TYR A 337 7.42 2.13 1.11
N TYR A 338 6.83 1.69 2.22
CA TYR A 338 5.81 0.65 2.24
C TYR A 338 4.42 1.24 2.48
N TYR A 339 3.57 1.19 1.44
CA TYR A 339 2.20 1.70 1.49
C TYR A 339 1.32 0.73 2.28
N THR A 340 0.67 1.21 3.35
CA THR A 340 -0.17 0.34 4.20
C THR A 340 -1.57 0.87 4.47
N SER A 341 -1.77 2.18 4.35
CA SER A 341 -3.08 2.83 4.57
C SER A 341 -3.28 4.07 3.70
N ASP A 342 -2.24 4.45 2.99
CA ASP A 342 -2.05 5.69 2.24
C ASP A 342 -2.03 5.43 0.73
N TRP A 343 -2.48 4.25 0.30
CA TRP A 343 -2.62 3.86 -1.11
C TRP A 343 -3.35 4.91 -1.97
N LEU A 344 -4.33 5.60 -1.40
CA LEU A 344 -5.11 6.63 -2.08
C LEU A 344 -4.60 8.05 -1.82
N ASN A 345 -3.69 8.22 -0.87
CA ASN A 345 -3.11 9.51 -0.45
C ASN A 345 -1.59 9.37 -0.19
N PRO A 346 -0.79 8.99 -1.21
CA PRO A 346 0.63 8.77 -1.02
C PRO A 346 1.38 10.08 -0.65
N PRO A 347 2.56 10.00 -0.01
CA PRO A 347 3.37 11.17 0.28
C PRO A 347 3.70 12.01 -0.96
N LYS A 348 3.70 13.34 -0.82
CA LYS A 348 3.97 14.30 -1.92
C LYS A 348 5.44 14.35 -2.35
N GLU A 349 6.34 13.96 -1.45
CA GLU A 349 7.79 13.84 -1.69
C GLU A 349 8.38 12.85 -0.67
N PHE A 350 9.57 12.31 -0.94
CA PHE A 350 10.31 11.41 -0.07
C PHE A 350 11.67 12.01 0.28
N GLU A 351 12.12 11.88 1.53
CA GLU A 351 13.44 12.34 1.92
C GLU A 351 14.47 11.25 1.64
N TYR A 352 15.52 11.59 0.90
CA TYR A 352 16.69 10.74 0.80
C TYR A 352 17.73 11.10 1.88
N ASN A 353 17.77 10.30 2.94
CA ASN A 353 18.85 10.35 3.94
C ASN A 353 19.98 9.38 3.54
N PRO A 354 21.20 9.87 3.23
CA PRO A 354 22.32 9.05 2.76
C PRO A 354 22.86 8.05 3.81
N THR A 355 22.35 8.08 5.04
CA THR A 355 22.73 7.13 6.11
C THR A 355 21.85 5.87 6.12
N GLU A 356 20.62 5.96 5.58
CA GLU A 356 19.56 4.97 5.79
C GLU A 356 18.90 4.47 4.48
N CYS A 357 19.17 5.11 3.33
CA CYS A 357 18.47 4.88 2.07
C CYS A 357 19.36 4.28 0.94
N PRO A 358 18.74 3.66 -0.09
CA PRO A 358 19.40 3.11 -1.27
C PRO A 358 20.52 3.98 -1.85
N ASN A 359 21.69 3.41 -2.17
CA ASN A 359 22.74 4.14 -2.90
C ASN A 359 22.27 4.66 -4.28
N LEU A 360 21.15 4.14 -4.79
CA LEU A 360 20.53 4.52 -6.07
C LEU A 360 20.34 6.03 -6.20
N HIS A 361 19.73 6.65 -5.19
CA HIS A 361 19.31 8.06 -5.19
C HIS A 361 20.45 9.05 -4.90
N LYS A 362 21.69 8.55 -4.80
CA LYS A 362 22.93 9.34 -4.76
C LYS A 362 23.59 9.45 -6.15
N GLY A 363 22.83 9.24 -7.21
CA GLY A 363 23.31 9.33 -8.59
C GLY A 363 23.92 8.04 -9.12
N TYR A 364 23.41 6.87 -8.71
CA TYR A 364 23.83 5.59 -9.29
C TYR A 364 23.47 5.50 -10.79
N SER A 365 24.18 4.66 -11.53
CA SER A 365 24.04 4.60 -12.99
C SER A 365 22.75 3.91 -13.43
N MET A 366 22.14 4.40 -14.52
CA MET A 366 21.08 3.67 -15.23
C MET A 366 21.60 2.38 -15.88
N TYR A 367 22.87 2.38 -16.30
CA TYR A 367 23.50 1.30 -17.06
C TYR A 367 24.34 0.38 -16.17
N GLY A 368 24.29 0.58 -14.86
CA GLY A 368 25.05 -0.18 -13.89
C GLY A 368 24.22 -1.34 -13.37
N TRP A 369 24.80 -2.54 -13.40
CA TRP A 369 24.29 -3.71 -12.68
C TRP A 369 25.45 -4.26 -11.85
N SER A 370 25.42 -4.07 -10.53
CA SER A 370 26.46 -4.56 -9.63
C SER A 370 25.86 -5.17 -8.37
N ASN A 371 26.21 -6.42 -8.09
CA ASN A 371 25.78 -7.17 -6.90
C ASN A 371 26.45 -6.65 -5.61
N ASP A 372 27.42 -5.73 -5.72
CA ASP A 372 28.07 -5.02 -4.61
C ASP A 372 27.20 -3.93 -3.97
N LEU A 373 25.99 -3.71 -4.48
CA LEU A 373 25.04 -2.81 -3.84
C LEU A 373 24.24 -3.57 -2.79
N THR A 374 24.14 -2.99 -1.60
CA THR A 374 23.22 -3.38 -0.54
C THR A 374 21.73 -3.20 -0.92
N ASP A 375 21.40 -2.89 -2.18
CA ASP A 375 20.05 -2.52 -2.60
C ASP A 375 19.68 -3.00 -4.02
N VAL A 376 19.61 -4.31 -4.18
CA VAL A 376 19.18 -4.97 -5.42
C VAL A 376 17.71 -4.66 -5.73
N LEU A 377 16.85 -4.48 -4.72
CA LEU A 377 15.42 -4.23 -4.90
C LEU A 377 15.15 -2.85 -5.54
N ALA A 378 15.84 -1.80 -5.11
CA ALA A 378 15.72 -0.49 -5.74
C ALA A 378 16.22 -0.48 -7.20
N LEU A 379 17.26 -1.28 -7.53
CA LEU A 379 17.71 -1.45 -8.91
C LEU A 379 16.63 -2.07 -9.78
N TYR A 380 15.98 -3.13 -9.30
CA TYR A 380 14.82 -3.71 -9.98
C TYR A 380 13.69 -2.70 -10.12
N GLY A 381 13.44 -1.89 -9.08
CA GLY A 381 12.51 -0.76 -9.13
C GLY A 381 12.81 0.19 -10.30
N GLN A 382 14.06 0.63 -10.44
CA GLN A 382 14.50 1.53 -11.51
C GLN A 382 14.30 0.93 -12.90
N VAL A 383 14.74 -0.32 -13.14
CA VAL A 383 14.63 -0.92 -14.48
C VAL A 383 13.18 -1.27 -14.84
N SER A 384 12.36 -1.63 -13.85
CA SER A 384 10.93 -1.84 -14.04
C SER A 384 10.26 -0.54 -14.46
N LEU A 385 10.50 0.55 -13.72
CA LEU A 385 9.96 1.87 -14.05
C LEU A 385 10.45 2.36 -15.42
N PHE A 386 11.70 2.09 -15.79
CA PHE A 386 12.19 2.42 -17.14
C PHE A 386 11.49 1.61 -18.23
N ALA A 387 11.26 0.31 -18.01
CA ALA A 387 10.47 -0.50 -18.93
C ALA A 387 9.06 0.07 -19.10
N GLN A 388 8.39 0.43 -18.00
CA GLN A 388 7.05 1.01 -18.03
C GLN A 388 7.01 2.39 -18.69
N TYR A 389 8.06 3.17 -18.51
CA TYR A 389 8.22 4.43 -19.22
C TYR A 389 8.34 4.23 -20.74
N LEU A 390 9.11 3.23 -21.20
CA LEU A 390 9.17 2.87 -22.61
C LEU A 390 7.80 2.41 -23.15
N PHE A 391 7.09 1.58 -22.38
CA PHE A 391 5.73 1.16 -22.73
C PHE A 391 4.81 2.37 -22.89
N SER A 392 4.86 3.31 -21.94
CA SER A 392 4.01 4.51 -21.98
C SER A 392 4.26 5.36 -23.21
N ARG A 393 5.52 5.44 -23.65
CA ARG A 393 5.93 6.26 -24.79
C ARG A 393 5.72 5.60 -26.15
N PHE A 394 5.86 4.28 -26.24
CA PHE A 394 6.02 3.60 -27.52
C PHE A 394 5.20 2.30 -27.66
N GLY A 395 4.47 1.92 -26.63
CA GLY A 395 3.77 0.63 -26.54
C GLY A 395 4.73 -0.56 -26.37
N ASN A 396 4.17 -1.76 -26.20
CA ASN A 396 4.94 -2.97 -25.89
C ASN A 396 5.82 -3.48 -27.04
N THR A 397 5.53 -3.14 -28.30
CA THR A 397 6.36 -3.60 -29.43
C THR A 397 7.76 -2.99 -29.44
N ILE A 398 7.99 -1.93 -28.64
CA ILE A 398 9.27 -1.24 -28.56
C ILE A 398 10.40 -2.15 -28.08
N TYR A 399 10.11 -3.09 -27.17
CA TYR A 399 11.12 -3.99 -26.63
C TYR A 399 11.73 -4.86 -27.73
N ARG A 400 10.89 -5.50 -28.55
CA ARG A 400 11.32 -6.26 -29.73
C ARG A 400 12.03 -5.36 -30.76
N GLN A 401 11.56 -4.14 -30.99
CA GLN A 401 12.23 -3.21 -31.91
C GLN A 401 13.65 -2.88 -31.45
N ILE A 402 13.84 -2.58 -30.17
CA ILE A 402 15.16 -2.32 -29.59
C ILE A 402 16.02 -3.59 -29.66
N SER A 403 15.50 -4.75 -29.26
CA SER A 403 16.21 -6.03 -29.32
C SER A 403 16.69 -6.39 -30.73
N ASN A 404 15.88 -6.14 -31.76
CA ASN A 404 16.26 -6.37 -33.16
C ASN A 404 17.39 -5.43 -33.65
N ASN A 405 17.56 -4.27 -33.00
CA ASN A 405 18.64 -3.33 -33.28
C ASN A 405 19.88 -3.59 -32.40
N TYR A 406 19.84 -4.61 -31.55
CA TYR A 406 20.92 -4.95 -30.64
C TYR A 406 22.02 -5.73 -31.37
N SER A 407 23.12 -5.04 -31.69
CA SER A 407 24.30 -5.65 -32.33
C SER A 407 25.52 -5.69 -31.41
N SER A 408 25.88 -4.54 -30.82
CA SER A 408 27.01 -4.43 -29.88
C SER A 408 26.92 -3.24 -28.92
N SER A 409 25.87 -2.43 -29.01
CA SER A 409 25.70 -1.21 -28.23
C SER A 409 24.24 -0.99 -27.91
N GLU A 410 23.90 -1.06 -26.63
CA GLU A 410 22.55 -0.89 -26.09
C GLU A 410 22.03 0.51 -26.35
N THR A 411 22.92 1.51 -26.20
CA THR A 411 22.60 2.91 -26.42
C THR A 411 22.25 3.17 -27.89
N THR A 412 22.94 2.51 -28.82
CA THR A 412 22.62 2.53 -30.24
C THR A 412 21.32 1.81 -30.53
N ALA A 413 21.10 0.64 -29.91
CA ALA A 413 19.87 -0.13 -30.07
C ALA A 413 18.63 0.65 -29.59
N ILE A 414 18.71 1.28 -28.42
CA ILE A 414 17.68 2.18 -27.88
C ILE A 414 17.44 3.34 -28.84
N THR A 415 18.50 3.97 -29.32
CA THR A 415 18.40 5.13 -30.23
C THR A 415 17.72 4.76 -31.55
N ASN A 416 18.10 3.62 -32.13
CA ASN A 416 17.51 3.15 -33.39
C ASN A 416 16.08 2.63 -33.21
N GLY A 417 15.78 1.99 -32.09
CA GLY A 417 14.45 1.45 -31.79
C GLY A 417 13.43 2.54 -31.48
N THR A 418 13.82 3.55 -30.70
CA THR A 418 12.91 4.62 -30.24
C THR A 418 12.92 5.87 -31.13
N GLY A 419 13.97 6.07 -31.92
CA GLY A 419 14.22 7.33 -32.64
C GLY A 419 14.66 8.49 -31.72
N VAL A 420 14.84 8.24 -30.42
CA VAL A 420 15.29 9.22 -29.41
C VAL A 420 16.68 8.82 -28.92
N SER A 421 17.59 9.78 -28.78
CA SER A 421 18.93 9.47 -28.27
C SER A 421 18.84 8.82 -26.88
N CYS A 422 19.66 7.81 -26.59
CA CYS A 422 19.65 7.15 -25.29
C CYS A 422 19.81 8.14 -24.12
N ALA A 423 20.64 9.18 -24.29
CA ALA A 423 20.83 10.23 -23.30
C ALA A 423 19.56 11.06 -23.08
N ASP A 424 18.86 11.46 -24.15
CA ASP A 424 17.60 12.20 -24.06
C ASP A 424 16.47 11.35 -23.50
N LEU A 425 16.44 10.05 -23.81
CA LEU A 425 15.43 9.14 -23.30
C LEU A 425 15.58 8.92 -21.79
N VAL A 426 16.83 8.73 -21.32
CA VAL A 426 17.12 8.65 -19.88
C VAL A 426 16.84 10.00 -19.20
N LYS A 427 17.19 11.13 -19.83
CA LYS A 427 16.81 12.46 -19.33
C LYS A 427 15.30 12.56 -19.10
N GLN A 428 14.51 12.20 -20.11
CA GLN A 428 13.05 12.28 -20.03
C GLN A 428 12.48 11.33 -18.98
N PHE A 429 13.00 10.10 -18.89
CA PHE A 429 12.64 9.15 -17.84
C PHE A 429 12.92 9.71 -16.43
N ARG A 430 14.10 10.28 -16.19
CA ARG A 430 14.45 10.86 -14.88
C ARG A 430 13.53 12.01 -14.50
N VAL A 431 13.12 12.84 -15.47
CA VAL A 431 12.12 13.90 -15.24
C VAL A 431 10.74 13.31 -15.01
N ALA A 432 10.33 12.25 -15.73
CA ALA A 432 9.05 11.58 -15.54
C ALA A 432 8.88 11.02 -14.12
N LEU A 433 9.94 10.48 -13.52
CA LEU A 433 9.94 10.01 -12.12
C LEU A 433 9.66 11.14 -11.10
N THR A 434 9.98 12.39 -11.45
CA THR A 434 9.70 13.57 -10.63
C THR A 434 8.34 14.18 -10.98
N ALA A 435 8.06 14.34 -12.27
CA ALA A 435 6.94 15.15 -12.77
C ALA A 435 5.64 14.36 -12.95
N ASN A 436 5.72 13.09 -13.34
CA ASN A 436 4.61 12.20 -13.74
C ASN A 436 3.37 12.95 -14.25
N THR A 437 3.52 13.58 -15.41
CA THR A 437 2.51 14.53 -15.92
C THR A 437 1.21 13.81 -16.31
N ALA A 438 0.08 14.52 -16.25
CA ALA A 438 -1.18 14.03 -16.81
C ALA A 438 -1.08 13.74 -18.33
N ALA A 439 -1.95 12.88 -18.84
CA ALA A 439 -2.06 12.60 -20.27
C ALA A 439 -2.35 13.87 -21.08
N GLY A 440 -1.74 14.00 -22.26
CA GLY A 440 -1.81 15.15 -23.14
C GLY A 440 -0.84 16.30 -22.80
N VAL A 441 -0.20 16.28 -21.62
CA VAL A 441 0.77 17.31 -21.21
C VAL A 441 2.14 17.02 -21.81
N LEU A 442 2.81 18.06 -22.32
CA LEU A 442 4.17 17.97 -22.91
C LEU A 442 4.31 16.82 -23.94
N ASN A 443 3.29 16.63 -24.78
CA ASN A 443 3.22 15.56 -25.79
C ASN A 443 3.45 14.16 -25.20
N ASP A 444 2.91 13.88 -24.01
CA ASP A 444 2.98 12.57 -23.35
C ASP A 444 4.42 12.11 -23.05
N THR A 445 5.35 13.06 -22.98
CA THR A 445 6.79 12.75 -22.84
C THR A 445 7.16 12.32 -21.42
N TYR A 446 6.45 12.80 -20.40
CA TYR A 446 6.84 12.71 -18.99
C TYR A 446 5.77 12.04 -18.10
N HIS A 447 4.94 11.19 -18.69
CA HIS A 447 3.88 10.47 -18.00
C HIS A 447 4.15 8.96 -17.87
N PHE A 448 3.35 8.29 -17.06
CA PHE A 448 3.25 6.83 -17.05
C PHE A 448 1.79 6.41 -17.26
N VAL A 449 1.58 5.38 -18.07
CA VAL A 449 0.25 4.83 -18.36
C VAL A 449 0.18 3.37 -17.98
N THR A 450 -0.99 2.94 -17.50
CA THR A 450 -1.29 1.55 -17.22
C THR A 450 -1.58 0.78 -18.50
N GLN A 451 -1.32 -0.54 -18.48
CA GLN A 451 -1.76 -1.44 -19.53
C GLN A 451 -3.30 -1.54 -19.53
N ALA A 452 -3.88 -1.78 -20.71
CA ALA A 452 -5.34 -1.75 -20.92
C ALA A 452 -6.17 -2.72 -20.06
N ASN A 453 -5.57 -3.78 -19.50
CA ASN A 453 -6.26 -4.78 -18.67
C ASN A 453 -5.97 -4.61 -17.17
N TYR A 454 -5.40 -3.49 -16.76
CA TYR A 454 -5.22 -3.18 -15.34
C TYR A 454 -6.58 -3.06 -14.64
N ASN A 455 -6.71 -3.71 -13.47
CA ASN A 455 -7.91 -3.70 -12.66
C ASN A 455 -7.63 -3.09 -11.27
N PRO A 456 -8.05 -1.84 -11.01
CA PRO A 456 -7.85 -1.17 -9.72
C PRO A 456 -8.36 -1.97 -8.51
N ALA A 457 -9.44 -2.74 -8.67
CA ALA A 457 -10.06 -3.51 -7.59
C ALA A 457 -9.14 -4.60 -7.02
N GLU A 458 -8.13 -5.04 -7.78
CA GLU A 458 -7.13 -6.01 -7.34
C GLU A 458 -5.98 -5.35 -6.54
N TYR A 459 -5.85 -4.02 -6.59
CA TYR A 459 -4.72 -3.26 -6.06
C TYR A 459 -5.16 -2.06 -5.22
N ASN A 460 -5.94 -2.31 -4.17
CA ASN A 460 -6.39 -1.30 -3.21
C ASN A 460 -7.22 -0.14 -3.81
N ASN A 461 -7.88 -0.38 -4.95
CA ASN A 461 -8.66 0.63 -5.70
C ASN A 461 -7.81 1.84 -6.14
N VAL A 462 -6.51 1.61 -6.38
CA VAL A 462 -5.64 2.61 -6.98
C VAL A 462 -5.91 2.63 -8.48
N GLU A 463 -6.43 3.73 -9.02
CA GLU A 463 -6.78 3.82 -10.45
C GLU A 463 -5.56 3.81 -11.37
N ASN A 464 -4.46 4.38 -10.88
CA ASN A 464 -3.18 4.39 -11.58
C ASN A 464 -2.05 4.15 -10.56
N PRO A 465 -1.36 3.00 -10.57
CA PRO A 465 -0.31 2.69 -9.60
C PRO A 465 0.85 3.68 -9.67
N TYR A 466 1.05 4.39 -10.79
CA TYR A 466 2.07 5.43 -10.90
C TYR A 466 1.74 6.71 -10.12
N SER A 467 0.52 6.87 -9.60
CA SER A 467 0.21 7.94 -8.64
C SER A 467 0.96 7.79 -7.31
N LEU A 468 1.50 6.60 -7.03
CA LEU A 468 2.37 6.30 -5.89
C LEU A 468 3.82 6.79 -6.10
N LEU A 469 4.16 7.33 -7.27
CA LEU A 469 5.46 7.96 -7.50
C LEU A 469 5.44 9.40 -6.99
N ALA A 470 6.50 9.78 -6.27
CA ALA A 470 6.74 11.16 -5.89
C ALA A 470 8.25 11.48 -5.91
N PRO A 471 8.64 12.77 -5.95
CA PRO A 471 10.04 13.18 -5.94
C PRO A 471 10.80 12.65 -4.72
N ILE A 472 11.94 12.00 -4.96
CA ILE A 472 12.86 11.57 -3.91
C ILE A 472 13.94 12.65 -3.76
N VAL A 473 13.80 13.47 -2.73
CA VAL A 473 14.57 14.70 -2.53
C VAL A 473 15.90 14.40 -1.86
N PHE A 474 17.00 14.68 -2.55
CA PHE A 474 18.34 14.60 -2.02
C PHE A 474 18.61 15.76 -1.03
N THR A 475 18.77 15.45 0.25
CA THR A 475 19.06 16.44 1.32
C THR A 475 20.54 16.47 1.74
N GLY A 476 21.40 15.71 1.07
CA GLY A 476 22.84 15.65 1.34
C GLY A 476 23.62 16.91 0.89
N THR A 477 24.90 17.00 1.27
CA THR A 477 25.73 18.18 0.97
C THR A 477 26.45 18.13 -0.39
N SER A 478 26.76 16.93 -0.89
CA SER A 478 27.41 16.69 -2.18
C SER A 478 27.32 15.22 -2.59
N CYS A 479 27.40 14.93 -3.89
CA CYS A 479 27.55 13.57 -4.40
C CYS A 479 28.29 13.51 -5.73
N SER A 480 28.41 12.30 -6.29
CA SER A 480 28.94 12.05 -7.62
C SER A 480 27.94 11.24 -8.42
N ILE A 481 27.52 11.77 -9.55
CA ILE A 481 26.47 11.18 -10.40
C ILE A 481 27.15 10.37 -11.52
N LYS A 482 26.87 9.07 -11.55
CA LYS A 482 27.32 8.13 -12.58
C LYS A 482 26.56 8.32 -13.88
N GLY A 483 27.09 7.86 -15.02
CA GLY A 483 26.42 8.00 -16.32
C GLY A 483 24.99 7.45 -16.32
N GLY A 484 24.04 8.21 -16.82
CA GLY A 484 22.60 7.92 -16.79
C GLY A 484 21.95 8.02 -15.41
N GLY A 485 22.73 8.29 -14.37
CA GLY A 485 22.25 8.57 -13.02
C GLY A 485 21.71 9.99 -12.89
N ALA A 486 20.92 10.21 -11.84
CA ALA A 486 20.41 11.52 -11.47
C ALA A 486 20.18 11.63 -9.96
N ILE A 487 20.03 12.86 -9.50
CA ILE A 487 19.42 13.19 -8.21
C ILE A 487 18.32 14.23 -8.44
N CYS A 488 17.34 14.27 -7.55
CA CYS A 488 16.33 15.33 -7.50
C CYS A 488 16.61 16.19 -6.26
N VAL A 489 16.69 17.51 -6.43
CA VAL A 489 16.89 18.45 -5.31
C VAL A 489 15.75 19.44 -5.24
N LYS A 490 15.49 19.96 -4.04
CA LYS A 490 14.53 21.04 -3.81
C LYS A 490 15.31 22.35 -3.59
N PRO A 491 15.30 23.30 -4.53
CA PRO A 491 16.12 24.50 -4.44
C PRO A 491 15.61 25.48 -3.38
N VAL A 492 16.53 26.06 -2.60
CA VAL A 492 16.19 27.17 -1.70
C VAL A 492 15.69 28.35 -2.53
N ASN A 493 14.53 28.90 -2.17
CA ASN A 493 13.86 29.98 -2.88
C ASN A 493 13.46 29.64 -4.34
N GLY A 494 13.31 28.37 -4.69
CA GLY A 494 12.79 27.96 -6.01
C GLY A 494 13.77 28.10 -7.18
N VAL A 495 15.04 28.43 -6.94
CA VAL A 495 16.06 28.59 -8.00
C VAL A 495 17.37 27.89 -7.62
N TYR A 496 17.81 26.95 -8.45
CA TYR A 496 19.09 26.26 -8.26
C TYR A 496 20.21 26.86 -9.12
N ASN A 497 21.29 27.27 -8.46
CA ASN A 497 22.50 27.76 -9.14
C ASN A 497 23.64 26.75 -8.92
N PRO A 498 24.12 26.04 -9.96
CA PRO A 498 25.19 25.06 -9.78
C PRO A 498 26.43 25.66 -9.10
N PRO A 499 26.98 25.02 -8.06
CA PRO A 499 28.14 25.55 -7.35
C PRO A 499 29.43 25.42 -8.20
N SER A 500 30.47 26.18 -7.86
CA SER A 500 31.75 26.21 -8.60
C SER A 500 32.48 24.86 -8.68
N GLY A 501 32.18 23.91 -7.77
CA GLY A 501 32.71 22.56 -7.77
C GLY A 501 31.91 21.56 -8.63
N ALA A 502 30.79 21.98 -9.22
CA ALA A 502 29.98 21.13 -10.09
C ALA A 502 30.67 20.93 -11.44
N SER A 503 30.61 19.71 -11.98
CA SER A 503 31.09 19.42 -13.32
C SER A 503 30.24 20.15 -14.37
N SER A 504 30.89 20.81 -15.33
CA SER A 504 30.21 21.42 -16.50
C SER A 504 29.53 20.41 -17.43
N SER A 505 29.78 19.12 -17.23
CA SER A 505 29.16 18.03 -17.99
C SER A 505 27.82 17.57 -17.39
N LEU A 506 27.50 17.97 -16.16
CA LEU A 506 26.17 17.74 -15.60
C LEU A 506 25.13 18.62 -16.30
N LYS A 507 23.90 18.14 -16.31
CA LYS A 507 22.74 18.82 -16.88
C LYS A 507 21.66 18.93 -15.80
N TYR A 508 20.85 19.97 -15.93
CA TYR A 508 19.91 20.39 -14.91
C TYR A 508 18.58 20.73 -15.59
N ILE A 509 17.49 20.35 -14.95
CA ILE A 509 16.14 20.62 -15.43
C ILE A 509 15.32 21.05 -14.22
N GLY A 510 14.92 22.31 -14.20
CA GLY A 510 13.92 22.80 -13.27
C GLY A 510 12.56 22.21 -13.63
N VAL A 511 11.86 21.69 -12.63
CA VAL A 511 10.53 21.11 -12.73
C VAL A 511 9.61 21.95 -11.86
N LYS A 512 8.74 22.71 -12.50
CA LYS A 512 7.75 23.56 -11.83
C LYS A 512 6.35 23.04 -12.08
N PHE A 513 5.68 22.65 -11.01
CA PHE A 513 4.28 22.27 -11.07
C PHE A 513 3.42 23.53 -11.14
N VAL A 514 2.57 23.60 -12.15
CA VAL A 514 1.56 24.67 -12.25
C VAL A 514 0.42 24.28 -11.32
N ARG A 515 0.33 24.98 -10.20
CA ARG A 515 -0.77 24.81 -9.25
C ARG A 515 -1.92 25.73 -9.63
N GLU A 516 -3.14 25.20 -9.64
CA GLU A 516 -4.33 26.02 -9.85
C GLU A 516 -4.75 26.69 -8.53
N SER A 517 -5.18 27.95 -8.63
CA SER A 517 -5.77 28.66 -7.50
C SER A 517 -7.08 28.01 -7.06
N ILE A 518 -7.35 28.05 -5.76
CA ILE A 518 -8.62 27.61 -5.18
C ILE A 518 -9.76 28.42 -5.81
N THR A 519 -10.79 27.71 -6.24
CA THR A 519 -12.02 28.31 -6.80
C THR A 519 -13.16 28.30 -5.80
N SER A 520 -13.23 27.31 -4.93
CA SER A 520 -14.22 27.26 -3.85
C SER A 520 -13.77 26.39 -2.67
N VAL A 521 -14.28 26.71 -1.49
CA VAL A 521 -14.06 25.96 -0.25
C VAL A 521 -15.42 25.76 0.44
N SER A 522 -15.66 24.59 1.02
CA SER A 522 -16.80 24.35 1.91
C SER A 522 -16.43 23.48 3.10
N LEU A 523 -17.20 23.59 4.18
CA LEU A 523 -17.15 22.71 5.35
C LEU A 523 -18.50 22.04 5.53
N ASP A 524 -18.51 20.72 5.76
CA ASP A 524 -19.75 20.01 6.05
C ASP A 524 -20.09 20.04 7.54
N ASP A 525 -21.39 20.07 7.84
CA ASP A 525 -21.89 19.92 9.21
C ASP A 525 -21.43 18.59 9.81
N THR A 526 -21.04 18.64 11.09
CA THR A 526 -20.37 17.53 11.76
C THR A 526 -21.07 17.17 13.06
N ARG A 527 -21.11 15.88 13.39
CA ARG A 527 -21.66 15.35 14.64
C ARG A 527 -20.58 14.63 15.40
N VAL A 528 -20.53 14.85 16.72
CA VAL A 528 -19.56 14.22 17.62
C VAL A 528 -20.27 13.83 18.91
N LYS A 529 -19.86 12.74 19.57
CA LYS A 529 -20.36 12.39 20.90
C LYS A 529 -19.60 13.17 21.96
N CYS A 530 -20.23 13.48 23.08
CA CYS A 530 -19.51 14.02 24.24
C CYS A 530 -18.40 13.05 24.67
N GLY A 531 -17.19 13.59 24.88
CA GLY A 531 -15.97 12.83 25.13
C GLY A 531 -15.33 12.17 23.90
N GLY A 532 -16.07 12.05 22.79
CA GLY A 532 -15.58 11.45 21.54
C GLY A 532 -14.89 12.47 20.63
N ILE A 533 -14.27 11.96 19.56
CA ILE A 533 -13.54 12.75 18.57
C ILE A 533 -14.04 12.48 17.13
N THR A 534 -13.88 13.44 16.23
CA THR A 534 -14.15 13.31 14.79
C THR A 534 -13.34 14.36 14.01
N ASN A 535 -13.34 14.33 12.68
CA ASN A 535 -12.59 15.29 11.85
C ASN A 535 -13.52 16.28 11.15
N ALA A 536 -13.05 17.53 10.99
CA ALA A 536 -13.68 18.51 10.13
C ALA A 536 -13.66 18.03 8.67
N LYS A 537 -14.80 18.14 7.97
CA LYS A 537 -14.95 17.75 6.57
C LYS A 537 -14.78 18.96 5.66
N LEU A 538 -13.53 19.30 5.35
CA LEU A 538 -13.17 20.40 4.46
C LEU A 538 -13.12 19.91 3.01
N ASN A 539 -13.86 20.58 2.12
CA ASN A 539 -13.84 20.34 0.69
C ASN A 539 -13.23 21.56 -0.01
N VAL A 540 -12.20 21.35 -0.84
CA VAL A 540 -11.50 22.40 -1.60
C VAL A 540 -11.55 22.03 -3.08
N LEU A 541 -11.95 22.99 -3.92
CA LEU A 541 -11.98 22.83 -5.38
C LEU A 541 -11.03 23.81 -6.09
N PRO A 542 -10.38 23.42 -7.20
CA PRO A 542 -10.41 22.06 -7.78
C PRO A 542 -9.81 21.01 -6.84
N GLU A 543 -10.33 19.78 -6.92
CA GLU A 543 -9.86 18.68 -6.09
C GLU A 543 -8.38 18.44 -6.38
N GLY A 544 -7.55 18.26 -5.35
CA GLY A 544 -6.09 18.12 -5.51
C GLY A 544 -5.29 19.43 -5.53
N THR A 545 -5.88 20.60 -5.25
CA THR A 545 -5.09 21.81 -4.96
C THR A 545 -4.21 21.57 -3.74
N ALA A 546 -2.92 21.31 -3.93
CA ALA A 546 -2.03 20.85 -2.87
C ALA A 546 -1.36 21.96 -2.04
N ASP A 547 -1.61 23.25 -2.36
CA ASP A 547 -0.86 24.38 -1.83
C ASP A 547 -1.76 25.43 -1.17
N TYR A 548 -2.27 25.05 -0.01
CA TYR A 548 -3.01 25.92 0.88
C TYR A 548 -2.70 25.57 2.33
N THR A 549 -3.02 26.49 3.25
CA THR A 549 -2.98 26.24 4.69
C THR A 549 -4.36 26.42 5.30
N VAL A 550 -4.65 25.72 6.39
CA VAL A 550 -5.95 25.79 7.07
C VAL A 550 -5.75 26.15 8.54
N ALA A 551 -6.56 27.05 9.05
CA ALA A 551 -6.65 27.35 10.47
C ALA A 551 -8.08 27.14 10.96
N TYR A 552 -8.27 26.18 11.88
CA TYR A 552 -9.56 25.89 12.50
C TYR A 552 -9.77 26.68 13.79
N THR A 553 -11.02 27.01 14.11
CA THR A 553 -11.40 27.66 15.37
C THR A 553 -12.80 27.25 15.79
N SER A 554 -12.95 26.80 17.04
CA SER A 554 -14.26 26.58 17.66
C SER A 554 -14.76 27.87 18.30
N GLU A 555 -15.96 28.33 17.92
CA GLU A 555 -16.64 29.45 18.60
C GLU A 555 -17.40 28.99 19.86
N ALA A 556 -17.43 27.68 20.13
CA ALA A 556 -18.14 27.10 21.27
C ALA A 556 -17.27 26.05 22.01
N PRO A 557 -16.10 26.44 22.57
CA PRO A 557 -15.17 25.51 23.23
C PRO A 557 -15.76 24.74 24.41
N GLY A 558 -16.85 25.23 25.02
CA GLY A 558 -17.59 24.50 26.06
C GLY A 558 -18.49 23.37 25.54
N ILE A 559 -18.79 23.33 24.24
CA ILE A 559 -19.58 22.29 23.56
C ILE A 559 -18.64 21.36 22.79
N PHE A 560 -17.67 21.90 22.06
CA PHE A 560 -16.64 21.13 21.37
C PHE A 560 -15.35 21.95 21.21
N THR A 561 -14.20 21.29 21.23
CA THR A 561 -12.92 21.90 20.87
C THR A 561 -12.47 21.44 19.48
N VAL A 562 -11.58 22.18 18.85
CA VAL A 562 -10.90 21.77 17.61
C VAL A 562 -9.41 22.09 17.73
N ASP A 563 -8.54 21.21 17.24
CA ASP A 563 -7.10 21.44 17.19
C ASP A 563 -6.62 22.01 15.84
N ALA A 564 -5.31 22.11 15.65
CA ALA A 564 -4.71 22.68 14.44
C ALA A 564 -4.92 21.81 13.20
N ASP A 565 -5.09 20.50 13.38
CA ASP A 565 -5.24 19.52 12.29
C ASP A 565 -6.73 19.34 11.92
N GLY A 566 -7.64 19.96 12.67
CA GLY A 566 -9.09 19.90 12.42
C GLY A 566 -9.79 18.76 13.17
N VAL A 567 -9.14 18.16 14.17
CA VAL A 567 -9.75 17.16 15.03
C VAL A 567 -10.68 17.85 16.02
N ILE A 568 -11.94 17.44 16.00
CA ILE A 568 -13.03 17.97 16.81
C ILE A 568 -13.27 17.02 18.00
N THR A 569 -13.24 17.55 19.23
CA THR A 569 -13.57 16.80 20.46
C THR A 569 -14.87 17.31 21.06
N GLY A 570 -15.84 16.42 21.29
CA GLY A 570 -17.09 16.76 21.97
C GLY A 570 -16.86 16.99 23.48
N VAL A 571 -17.34 18.10 24.02
CA VAL A 571 -17.17 18.48 25.43
C VAL A 571 -18.48 18.36 26.21
N ALA A 572 -19.56 18.94 25.69
CA ALA A 572 -20.86 18.92 26.35
C ALA A 572 -22.01 18.93 25.32
N PRO A 573 -23.19 18.40 25.66
CA PRO A 573 -24.31 18.35 24.72
C PRO A 573 -24.69 19.75 24.23
N GLY A 574 -24.83 19.92 22.92
CA GLY A 574 -25.17 21.21 22.32
C GLY A 574 -24.76 21.32 20.87
N SER A 575 -24.81 22.53 20.32
CA SER A 575 -24.31 22.81 18.97
C SER A 575 -23.62 24.16 18.94
N GLY A 576 -22.58 24.27 18.11
CA GLY A 576 -21.83 25.52 17.93
C GLY A 576 -21.19 25.60 16.55
N THR A 577 -20.56 26.74 16.27
CA THR A 577 -19.95 27.02 14.98
C THR A 577 -18.47 26.63 14.98
N LEU A 578 -18.07 25.84 13.99
CA LEU A 578 -16.67 25.66 13.61
C LEU A 578 -16.35 26.63 12.47
N ARG A 579 -15.25 27.37 12.59
CA ARG A 579 -14.68 28.17 11.49
C ARG A 579 -13.42 27.51 10.95
N ALA A 580 -13.22 27.61 9.64
CA ALA A 580 -11.92 27.40 9.02
C ALA A 580 -11.55 28.60 8.13
N VAL A 581 -10.30 29.03 8.23
CA VAL A 581 -9.67 29.96 7.30
C VAL A 581 -8.74 29.15 6.42
N VAL A 582 -9.04 29.07 5.13
CA VAL A 582 -8.20 28.39 4.13
C VAL A 582 -7.45 29.46 3.35
N HIS A 583 -6.13 29.54 3.52
CA HIS A 583 -5.27 30.45 2.77
C HIS A 583 -4.74 29.74 1.53
N ASP A 584 -5.16 30.17 0.35
CA ASP A 584 -4.61 29.73 -0.93
C ASP A 584 -3.23 30.38 -1.14
N ASN A 585 -2.16 29.59 -1.08
CA ASN A 585 -0.80 30.09 -1.27
C ASN A 585 -0.52 30.47 -2.74
N VAL A 586 -1.31 29.97 -3.70
CA VAL A 586 -1.15 30.22 -5.13
C VAL A 586 -1.71 31.60 -5.49
N ALA A 587 -2.97 31.86 -5.15
CA ALA A 587 -3.59 33.16 -5.37
C ALA A 587 -3.25 34.19 -4.28
N ASN A 588 -2.67 33.74 -3.16
CA ASN A 588 -2.44 34.53 -1.95
C ASN A 588 -3.74 35.16 -1.43
N THR A 589 -4.77 34.33 -1.26
CA THR A 589 -6.14 34.74 -0.87
C THR A 589 -6.74 33.85 0.20
N ASP A 590 -7.52 34.43 1.10
CA ASP A 590 -8.19 33.71 2.19
C ASP A 590 -9.66 33.37 1.86
N PHE A 591 -10.04 32.13 2.09
CA PHE A 591 -11.42 31.65 2.10
C PHE A 591 -11.87 31.42 3.53
N ASN A 592 -12.98 32.03 3.92
CA ASN A 592 -13.53 31.91 5.26
C ASN A 592 -14.82 31.09 5.19
N VAL A 593 -14.81 29.91 5.80
CA VAL A 593 -15.96 28.99 5.81
C VAL A 593 -16.32 28.61 7.24
N SER A 594 -17.57 28.19 7.44
CA SER A 594 -18.05 27.72 8.73
C SER A 594 -19.11 26.65 8.58
N CYS A 595 -19.15 25.72 9.52
CA CYS A 595 -20.22 24.72 9.63
C CYS A 595 -20.71 24.60 11.08
N THR A 596 -21.79 23.85 11.26
CA THR A 596 -22.32 23.50 12.58
C THR A 596 -21.69 22.20 13.07
N VAL A 597 -21.20 22.21 14.31
CA VAL A 597 -20.81 21.00 15.05
C VAL A 597 -21.86 20.75 16.12
N THR A 598 -22.46 19.56 16.10
CA THR A 598 -23.40 19.10 17.13
C THR A 598 -22.73 18.05 18.01
N ALA A 599 -22.58 18.37 19.29
CA ALA A 599 -22.14 17.43 20.31
C ALA A 599 -23.37 16.73 20.93
N GLU A 600 -23.46 15.42 20.76
CA GLU A 600 -24.56 14.60 21.24
C GLU A 600 -24.26 14.00 22.61
N ASN A 601 -25.27 13.94 23.47
CA ASN A 601 -25.15 13.26 24.77
C ASN A 601 -24.90 11.76 24.55
N PHE A 602 -23.97 11.19 25.30
CA PHE A 602 -23.59 9.79 25.14
C PHE A 602 -23.28 9.15 26.49
N HIS A 603 -23.68 7.88 26.65
CA HIS A 603 -23.42 7.07 27.83
C HIS A 603 -22.78 5.75 27.38
N GLY A 604 -21.55 5.52 27.84
CA GLY A 604 -20.78 4.34 27.45
C GLY A 604 -19.30 4.69 27.41
N TYR A 605 -18.58 4.10 26.46
CA TYR A 605 -17.16 4.34 26.28
C TYR A 605 -16.90 4.89 24.88
N VAL A 606 -16.08 5.94 24.78
CA VAL A 606 -15.72 6.59 23.52
C VAL A 606 -14.26 6.36 23.20
N LEU A 607 -13.95 6.15 21.92
CA LEU A 607 -12.58 5.96 21.46
C LEU A 607 -11.72 7.17 21.88
N THR A 608 -10.58 6.88 22.48
CA THR A 608 -9.61 7.89 22.90
C THR A 608 -8.20 7.46 22.51
N ASP A 609 -7.34 8.47 22.40
CA ASP A 609 -5.96 8.31 22.06
C ASP A 609 -5.02 8.82 23.18
N SER A 610 -5.60 9.22 24.32
CA SER A 610 -4.94 9.70 25.51
C SER A 610 -5.33 8.88 26.73
N VAL A 611 -4.37 8.75 27.67
CA VAL A 611 -4.55 8.03 28.93
C VAL A 611 -4.38 8.98 30.10
N GLU A 612 -5.48 9.25 30.76
CA GLU A 612 -5.58 9.97 32.03
C GLU A 612 -5.60 8.98 33.19
N VAL A 613 -4.75 9.25 34.18
CA VAL A 613 -4.62 8.41 35.39
C VAL A 613 -5.90 8.48 36.22
N GLY A 614 -6.38 7.31 36.66
CA GLY A 614 -7.58 7.20 37.48
C GLY A 614 -8.90 7.15 36.69
N GLU A 615 -8.85 7.41 35.38
CA GLU A 615 -10.02 7.30 34.50
C GLU A 615 -10.30 5.83 34.10
N LYS A 616 -11.51 5.57 33.62
CA LYS A 616 -11.99 4.22 33.28
C LYS A 616 -11.87 3.95 31.79
N TYR A 617 -11.35 2.78 31.40
CA TYR A 617 -11.16 2.41 29.99
C TYR A 617 -11.58 0.98 29.68
N LEU A 618 -12.08 0.77 28.46
CA LEU A 618 -12.07 -0.53 27.81
C LEU A 618 -10.85 -0.65 26.91
N ILE A 619 -10.32 -1.86 26.85
CA ILE A 619 -9.22 -2.24 25.97
C ILE A 619 -9.77 -3.28 24.99
N ILE A 620 -9.86 -2.90 23.71
CA ILE A 620 -10.50 -3.69 22.65
C ILE A 620 -9.50 -3.91 21.52
N ALA A 621 -9.54 -5.08 20.88
CA ALA A 621 -8.71 -5.34 19.70
C ALA A 621 -9.01 -4.41 18.52
N ALA A 622 -7.96 -3.99 17.80
CA ALA A 622 -8.12 -3.27 16.54
C ALA A 622 -8.66 -4.21 15.43
N GLY A 623 -9.53 -3.70 14.56
CA GLY A 623 -10.17 -4.45 13.46
C GLY A 623 -11.66 -4.77 13.66
N ALA A 624 -12.25 -4.39 14.80
CA ALA A 624 -13.70 -4.43 14.97
C ALA A 624 -14.36 -3.30 14.17
N ILE A 625 -15.33 -3.64 13.32
CA ILE A 625 -16.03 -2.73 12.41
C ILE A 625 -17.33 -2.25 13.08
N ILE A 626 -17.82 -1.05 12.74
CA ILE A 626 -19.15 -0.57 13.15
C ILE A 626 -20.21 -1.65 12.95
N GLY A 627 -21.03 -1.90 13.97
CA GLY A 627 -22.11 -2.88 13.92
C GLY A 627 -21.66 -4.33 14.06
N THR A 628 -20.36 -4.58 14.32
CA THR A 628 -19.83 -5.90 14.67
C THR A 628 -19.58 -6.05 16.16
N THR A 629 -19.47 -7.30 16.61
CA THR A 629 -19.06 -7.63 17.97
C THR A 629 -17.56 -7.38 18.13
N GLY A 630 -17.21 -6.37 18.91
CA GLY A 630 -15.86 -6.19 19.44
C GLY A 630 -15.64 -7.06 20.68
N TYR A 631 -14.40 -7.32 21.04
CA TYR A 631 -14.07 -8.11 22.21
C TYR A 631 -13.16 -7.32 23.16
N ALA A 632 -13.71 -6.97 24.32
CA ALA A 632 -12.99 -6.28 25.38
C ALA A 632 -12.20 -7.27 26.25
N ALA A 633 -11.02 -6.86 26.72
CA ALA A 633 -10.23 -7.64 27.66
C ALA A 633 -10.96 -7.75 29.02
N GLY A 634 -11.41 -8.96 29.37
CA GLY A 634 -12.03 -9.24 30.67
C GLY A 634 -11.02 -9.54 31.77
N ASN A 635 -11.51 -9.70 33.00
CA ASN A 635 -10.68 -9.84 34.20
C ASN A 635 -10.52 -11.29 34.73
N THR A 636 -11.06 -12.27 34.00
CA THR A 636 -10.95 -13.71 34.30
C THR A 636 -9.98 -14.39 33.34
N THR A 637 -9.40 -15.55 33.70
CA THR A 637 -8.49 -16.28 32.80
C THR A 637 -9.22 -17.32 31.95
N VAL A 638 -8.73 -17.57 30.73
CA VAL A 638 -9.20 -18.67 29.86
C VAL A 638 -8.94 -20.02 30.52
N SER A 639 -9.91 -20.94 30.45
CA SER A 639 -9.77 -22.29 31.01
C SER A 639 -8.59 -23.04 30.38
N GLY A 640 -7.68 -23.55 31.21
CA GLY A 640 -6.46 -24.25 30.76
C GLY A 640 -5.24 -23.35 30.50
N TYR A 641 -5.39 -22.02 30.55
CA TYR A 641 -4.29 -21.07 30.38
C TYR A 641 -4.32 -19.99 31.48
N SER A 642 -3.38 -20.04 32.42
CA SER A 642 -3.34 -19.13 33.57
C SER A 642 -2.95 -17.68 33.25
N TYR A 643 -2.64 -17.37 31.98
CA TYR A 643 -2.07 -16.08 31.56
C TYR A 643 -2.87 -15.38 30.44
N TYR A 644 -3.98 -15.97 29.98
CA TYR A 644 -4.82 -15.38 28.93
C TYR A 644 -6.13 -14.87 29.53
N LEU A 645 -6.48 -13.63 29.23
CA LEU A 645 -7.69 -13.00 29.70
C LEU A 645 -8.89 -13.47 28.87
N ASN A 646 -9.97 -13.82 29.54
CA ASN A 646 -11.21 -14.21 28.90
C ASN A 646 -11.84 -12.96 28.29
N PRO A 647 -12.19 -12.99 27.01
CA PRO A 647 -12.85 -11.87 26.38
C PRO A 647 -14.30 -11.71 26.79
N VAL A 648 -14.79 -10.49 26.64
CA VAL A 648 -16.21 -10.18 26.73
C VAL A 648 -16.63 -9.47 25.46
N ALA A 649 -17.63 -10.04 24.79
CA ALA A 649 -18.25 -9.46 23.62
C ALA A 649 -18.92 -8.12 23.99
N VAL A 650 -18.62 -7.08 23.23
CA VAL A 650 -19.22 -5.74 23.32
C VAL A 650 -19.65 -5.30 21.93
N THR A 651 -20.72 -4.51 21.83
CA THR A 651 -21.20 -4.01 20.54
C THR A 651 -20.63 -2.63 20.27
N ILE A 652 -19.94 -2.47 19.13
CA ILE A 652 -19.45 -1.18 18.66
C ILE A 652 -20.55 -0.53 17.83
N VAL A 653 -21.09 0.58 18.32
CA VAL A 653 -22.26 1.22 17.72
C VAL A 653 -21.90 2.21 16.60
N ASP A 654 -20.68 2.75 16.60
CA ASP A 654 -20.05 3.54 15.53
C ASP A 654 -18.52 3.65 15.74
N ASP A 655 -17.79 4.27 14.81
CA ASP A 655 -16.31 4.35 14.76
C ASP A 655 -15.68 5.00 16.00
N CYS A 656 -16.48 5.51 16.93
CA CYS A 656 -16.02 6.25 18.09
C CYS A 656 -16.65 5.81 19.40
N ALA A 657 -17.47 4.74 19.47
CA ALA A 657 -18.07 4.36 20.74
C ALA A 657 -18.54 2.90 20.93
N VAL A 658 -18.53 2.48 22.20
CA VAL A 658 -19.20 1.30 22.75
C VAL A 658 -20.33 1.78 23.65
N ALA A 659 -21.58 1.50 23.27
CA ALA A 659 -22.73 1.86 24.09
C ALA A 659 -22.78 1.03 25.37
N TYR A 660 -23.26 1.62 26.46
CA TYR A 660 -23.47 0.89 27.69
C TYR A 660 -24.63 -0.12 27.52
N ASP A 661 -24.33 -1.41 27.56
CA ASP A 661 -25.31 -2.50 27.55
C ASP A 661 -25.44 -3.10 28.95
N SER A 662 -26.61 -2.94 29.57
CA SER A 662 -26.89 -3.45 30.92
C SER A 662 -26.77 -4.98 31.07
N SER A 663 -26.66 -5.74 29.97
CA SER A 663 -26.39 -7.18 30.01
C SER A 663 -24.91 -7.54 30.16
N ILE A 664 -24.02 -6.56 30.04
CA ILE A 664 -22.56 -6.71 30.15
C ILE A 664 -22.12 -6.23 31.53
N ASP A 665 -21.33 -7.05 32.23
CA ASP A 665 -20.64 -6.64 33.45
C ASP A 665 -19.42 -5.76 33.09
N PHE A 666 -19.64 -4.45 33.02
CA PHE A 666 -18.56 -3.51 32.70
C PHE A 666 -17.47 -3.47 33.78
N ASP A 667 -17.77 -3.73 35.05
CA ASP A 667 -16.75 -3.78 36.10
C ASP A 667 -15.73 -4.90 35.81
N ALA A 668 -16.16 -5.98 35.16
CA ALA A 668 -15.31 -7.09 34.77
C ALA A 668 -14.39 -6.81 33.57
N ILE A 669 -14.61 -5.73 32.82
CA ILE A 669 -13.86 -5.39 31.60
C ILE A 669 -13.27 -3.97 31.62
N THR A 670 -13.55 -3.20 32.67
CA THR A 670 -13.04 -1.84 32.85
C THR A 670 -11.69 -1.84 33.57
N TRP A 671 -10.76 -1.07 33.01
CA TRP A 671 -9.39 -0.94 33.48
C TRP A 671 -9.08 0.52 33.82
N VAL A 672 -8.41 0.71 34.96
CA VAL A 672 -8.01 2.02 35.49
C VAL A 672 -6.49 2.12 35.50
N PRO A 673 -5.89 3.06 34.75
CA PRO A 673 -4.45 3.21 34.67
C PRO A 673 -3.90 4.02 35.85
N SER A 674 -2.69 3.66 36.26
CA SER A 674 -1.83 4.38 37.20
C SER A 674 -0.42 4.51 36.61
N GLY A 675 0.34 5.54 36.97
CA GLY A 675 1.66 5.79 36.37
C GLY A 675 1.67 7.04 35.47
N ASN A 676 2.46 7.04 34.40
CA ASN A 676 2.54 8.17 33.46
C ASN A 676 3.06 7.74 32.09
N ALA A 677 2.88 8.58 31.07
CA ALA A 677 3.28 8.28 29.69
C ALA A 677 4.78 8.00 29.51
N SER A 678 5.66 8.60 30.31
CA SER A 678 7.13 8.44 30.18
C SER A 678 7.64 7.11 30.74
N THR A 679 6.96 6.56 31.75
CA THR A 679 7.34 5.31 32.43
C THR A 679 6.34 4.19 32.21
N GLY A 680 5.28 4.40 31.42
CA GLY A 680 4.19 3.45 31.24
C GLY A 680 3.15 3.45 32.37
N TYR A 681 2.06 2.72 32.10
CA TYR A 681 0.88 2.64 32.94
C TYR A 681 0.65 1.22 33.45
N ALA A 682 0.43 1.07 34.76
CA ALA A 682 -0.10 -0.15 35.35
C ALA A 682 -1.63 -0.06 35.37
N TRP A 683 -2.30 -1.05 34.78
CA TRP A 683 -3.75 -1.07 34.61
C TRP A 683 -4.41 -2.01 35.60
N LYS A 684 -5.33 -1.50 36.41
CA LYS A 684 -6.04 -2.25 37.44
C LYS A 684 -7.52 -2.39 37.08
N ASN A 685 -8.06 -3.60 37.13
CA ASN A 685 -9.47 -3.85 36.85
C ASN A 685 -10.38 -3.34 37.99
N GLU A 686 -11.54 -2.80 37.62
CA GLU A 686 -12.51 -2.24 38.57
C GLU A 686 -13.20 -3.31 39.42
N GLY A 687 -13.68 -4.40 38.81
CA GLY A 687 -14.50 -5.41 39.47
C GLY A 687 -13.76 -6.35 40.43
N ASN A 688 -12.48 -6.62 40.19
CA ASN A 688 -11.72 -7.58 41.03
C ASN A 688 -10.38 -7.06 41.54
N SER A 689 -10.02 -5.82 41.25
CA SER A 689 -8.75 -5.19 41.67
C SER A 689 -7.47 -5.91 41.20
N LYS A 690 -7.54 -6.83 40.23
CA LYS A 690 -6.37 -7.44 39.61
C LYS A 690 -5.73 -6.50 38.60
N TYR A 691 -4.45 -6.70 38.33
CA TYR A 691 -3.75 -5.99 37.27
C TYR A 691 -3.91 -6.72 35.94
N ILE A 692 -3.77 -5.98 34.84
CA ILE A 692 -3.75 -6.55 33.49
C ILE A 692 -2.51 -7.42 33.29
N GLY A 693 -1.43 -7.06 34.00
CA GLY A 693 -0.24 -7.87 34.22
C GLY A 693 -0.30 -8.67 35.52
N LEU A 694 0.79 -9.34 35.88
CA LEU A 694 0.88 -10.14 37.11
C LEU A 694 0.69 -9.29 38.39
N ASP A 695 1.18 -8.05 38.40
CA ASP A 695 1.09 -7.12 39.51
C ASP A 695 1.19 -5.64 39.09
N SER A 696 1.30 -4.74 40.06
CA SER A 696 1.40 -3.28 39.86
C SER A 696 2.73 -2.80 39.26
N ASN A 697 3.73 -3.67 39.15
CA ASN A 697 5.05 -3.34 38.57
C ASN A 697 5.07 -3.58 37.05
N GLU A 698 4.09 -4.30 36.51
CA GLU A 698 3.96 -4.49 35.07
C GLU A 698 3.26 -3.29 34.44
N ILE A 699 4.03 -2.59 33.62
CA ILE A 699 3.67 -1.34 32.98
C ILE A 699 3.49 -1.54 31.48
N VAL A 700 2.53 -0.83 30.95
CA VAL A 700 2.15 -0.81 29.56
C VAL A 700 2.45 0.61 29.06
N CYS A 701 3.47 0.78 28.20
CA CYS A 701 3.89 2.09 27.72
C CYS A 701 3.56 2.35 26.24
N PRO A 702 3.42 3.63 25.87
CA PRO A 702 3.36 4.03 24.47
C PRO A 702 4.70 3.73 23.78
N SER A 703 4.70 3.38 22.49
CA SER A 703 5.94 3.14 21.75
C SER A 703 6.87 4.36 21.74
N THR A 704 8.19 4.13 21.83
CA THR A 704 9.25 5.16 21.77
C THR A 704 9.39 5.86 20.40
N THR A 705 8.63 5.42 19.40
CA THR A 705 8.57 6.04 18.06
C THR A 705 7.53 7.17 17.95
N SER A 706 6.76 7.47 19.00
CA SER A 706 5.78 8.57 18.99
C SER A 706 5.87 9.46 20.23
N THR A 707 6.52 10.62 20.11
CA THR A 707 6.42 11.71 21.11
C THR A 707 5.23 12.65 20.85
N LYS A 708 4.36 12.31 19.89
CA LYS A 708 3.02 12.88 19.71
C LYS A 708 2.02 11.76 19.45
N TRP A 709 0.98 11.73 20.27
CA TRP A 709 -0.22 10.94 20.03
C TRP A 709 -0.98 11.63 18.89
N LEU A 710 -0.78 11.19 17.63
CA LEU A 710 -1.54 11.69 16.47
C LEU A 710 -2.54 10.62 16.01
N TYR A 711 -3.72 11.10 15.61
CA TYR A 711 -4.90 10.33 15.24
C TYR A 711 -4.82 9.89 13.77
N GLU A 712 -4.17 8.77 13.51
CA GLU A 712 -4.36 8.00 12.28
C GLU A 712 -4.33 6.49 12.61
N THR A 713 -5.50 5.93 12.92
CA THR A 713 -5.89 4.49 12.88
C THR A 713 -4.97 3.39 13.43
N LYS A 714 -3.81 3.68 14.03
CA LYS A 714 -2.85 2.65 14.48
C LYS A 714 -2.11 3.14 15.73
N LYS A 715 -2.41 2.57 16.90
CA LYS A 715 -1.54 2.71 18.09
C LYS A 715 -1.15 1.35 18.66
N TYR A 716 0.15 1.18 18.85
CA TYR A 716 0.81 0.02 19.44
C TYR A 716 1.07 0.26 20.92
N PHE A 717 0.93 -0.79 21.73
CA PHE A 717 1.54 -0.84 23.06
C PHE A 717 2.89 -1.52 22.98
N ASN A 718 3.95 -0.88 23.48
CA ASN A 718 5.28 -1.46 23.55
C ASN A 718 5.61 -1.78 25.01
N CYS A 719 6.28 -2.90 25.28
CA CYS A 719 6.84 -3.21 26.58
C CYS A 719 8.35 -3.40 26.41
N ASN A 720 9.16 -2.66 27.17
CA ASN A 720 10.61 -2.73 27.02
C ASN A 720 11.31 -3.11 28.33
N THR A 721 10.96 -4.25 28.92
CA THR A 721 11.80 -4.95 29.92
C THR A 721 11.35 -6.40 30.10
N GLY A 722 12.06 -7.37 29.49
CA GLY A 722 12.13 -8.79 29.90
C GLY A 722 10.85 -9.61 30.08
N ASP A 723 10.66 -10.60 29.22
CA ASP A 723 9.80 -11.78 29.39
C ASP A 723 8.35 -11.57 29.92
N TYR A 724 7.51 -11.11 28.96
CA TYR A 724 6.06 -11.36 28.78
C TYR A 724 5.02 -10.39 29.39
N PRO A 725 4.39 -9.54 28.57
CA PRO A 725 3.02 -9.08 28.82
C PRO A 725 2.03 -9.74 27.85
N TYR A 726 0.96 -10.34 28.39
CA TYR A 726 -0.10 -10.96 27.60
C TYR A 726 -1.41 -10.16 27.75
N LEU A 727 -1.81 -9.51 26.66
CA LEU A 727 -3.21 -9.36 26.31
C LEU A 727 -3.47 -10.43 25.25
N SER A 728 -4.06 -11.61 25.53
CA SER A 728 -4.49 -12.58 24.50
C SER A 728 -5.96 -12.97 24.64
N PHE A 729 -6.55 -13.29 23.50
CA PHE A 729 -7.89 -13.86 23.30
C PHE A 729 -7.79 -15.33 22.83
N ALA A 730 -8.83 -16.15 23.05
CA ALA A 730 -9.09 -17.35 22.28
C ALA A 730 -10.60 -17.72 22.28
N GLU A 731 -11.27 -17.51 21.14
CA GLU A 731 -12.46 -18.24 20.71
C GLU A 731 -12.15 -18.81 19.32
N GLY A 732 -12.07 -20.13 19.23
CA GLY A 732 -11.80 -20.86 17.98
C GLY A 732 -11.33 -22.28 18.28
N SER A 733 -11.88 -23.26 17.58
CA SER A 733 -11.47 -24.67 17.65
C SER A 733 -9.95 -24.83 17.45
N SER A 734 -9.41 -25.96 17.92
CA SER A 734 -7.99 -26.32 18.06
C SER A 734 -7.01 -26.00 16.92
N ASP A 735 -7.47 -25.50 15.76
CA ASP A 735 -6.66 -25.25 14.58
C ASP A 735 -6.44 -23.76 14.21
N ARG A 736 -7.13 -22.77 14.81
CA ARG A 736 -6.83 -21.32 14.59
C ARG A 736 -7.22 -20.38 15.76
N PRO A 737 -6.37 -20.22 16.80
CA PRO A 737 -6.59 -19.20 17.83
C PRO A 737 -6.11 -17.82 17.37
N THR A 738 -6.98 -16.81 17.32
CA THR A 738 -6.60 -15.39 17.21
C THR A 738 -6.02 -14.92 18.54
N ARG A 739 -4.69 -14.85 18.63
CA ARG A 739 -3.97 -14.45 19.85
C ARG A 739 -3.55 -12.99 19.74
N TYR A 740 -3.94 -12.16 20.70
CA TYR A 740 -3.22 -10.92 20.97
C TYR A 740 -2.01 -11.27 21.85
N THR A 741 -0.85 -10.67 21.67
CA THR A 741 0.16 -10.56 22.72
C THR A 741 0.79 -9.21 22.50
N SER A 742 1.04 -8.41 23.54
CA SER A 742 1.87 -7.21 23.39
C SER A 742 3.36 -7.58 23.23
N SER A 743 3.66 -8.69 22.55
CA SER A 743 5.03 -9.08 22.23
C SER A 743 5.61 -8.15 21.16
N LYS A 744 6.94 -8.16 21.03
CA LYS A 744 7.78 -7.28 20.20
C LYS A 744 7.39 -7.13 18.70
N VAL A 745 6.35 -7.80 18.20
CA VAL A 745 6.06 -7.93 16.75
C VAL A 745 4.57 -7.72 16.38
N GLY A 746 3.90 -6.74 17.01
CA GLY A 746 2.85 -5.95 16.35
C GLY A 746 1.43 -6.51 16.24
N ALA A 747 0.60 -6.26 17.25
CA ALA A 747 -0.86 -6.19 17.11
C ALA A 747 -1.40 -4.89 17.75
N ALA A 748 -2.36 -4.22 17.10
CA ALA A 748 -2.93 -2.96 17.57
C ALA A 748 -4.17 -3.17 18.46
N ILE A 749 -4.41 -2.23 19.38
CA ILE A 749 -5.61 -2.19 20.23
C ILE A 749 -6.16 -0.77 20.32
N HIS A 750 -7.45 -0.65 20.58
CA HIS A 750 -8.18 0.60 20.79
C HIS A 750 -8.51 0.78 22.27
N LEU A 751 -8.30 1.99 22.76
CA LEU A 751 -8.72 2.41 24.09
C LEU A 751 -10.03 3.16 23.98
N PHE A 752 -11.02 2.78 24.78
CA PHE A 752 -12.26 3.53 24.89
C PHE A 752 -12.39 4.07 26.30
N LYS A 753 -12.40 5.40 26.48
CA LYS A 753 -12.58 6.08 27.77
C LYS A 753 -14.05 6.09 28.12
N TYR A 754 -14.37 5.83 29.39
CA TYR A 754 -15.72 5.93 29.90
C TYR A 754 -16.21 7.38 29.88
N VAL A 755 -17.45 7.57 29.46
CA VAL A 755 -18.17 8.85 29.47
C VAL A 755 -19.37 8.69 30.39
N GLU A 756 -19.36 9.45 31.48
CA GLU A 756 -20.50 9.53 32.38
C GLU A 756 -21.70 10.13 31.65
N PRO A 757 -22.92 9.58 31.85
CA PRO A 757 -24.11 10.13 31.25
C PRO A 757 -24.35 11.54 31.79
N VAL A 758 -24.50 12.52 30.88
CA VAL A 758 -25.07 13.80 31.29
C VAL A 758 -26.56 13.57 31.48
N ILE A 759 -27.00 13.44 32.73
CA ILE A 759 -28.42 13.28 33.03
C ILE A 759 -29.11 14.63 32.82
N THR A 760 -29.85 14.75 31.71
CA THR A 760 -30.71 15.88 31.44
C THR A 760 -32.13 15.55 31.88
N TYR A 761 -32.73 16.43 32.67
CA TYR A 761 -34.11 16.30 33.12
C TYR A 761 -35.00 17.29 32.36
N GLU A 762 -36.14 16.82 31.88
CA GLU A 762 -37.12 17.68 31.21
C GLU A 762 -37.71 18.67 32.23
N VAL A 763 -37.69 19.97 31.90
CA VAL A 763 -38.36 21.00 32.68
C VAL A 763 -39.58 21.46 31.90
N THR A 764 -40.74 21.37 32.53
CA THR A 764 -41.98 21.96 32.04
C THR A 764 -42.44 23.05 32.99
N ALA A 765 -43.21 24.02 32.48
CA ALA A 765 -43.73 25.09 33.32
C ALA A 765 -45.19 25.41 33.01
N VAL A 766 -45.93 25.76 34.05
CA VAL A 766 -47.31 26.24 33.95
C VAL A 766 -47.48 27.51 34.76
N SER A 767 -48.31 28.44 34.28
CA SER A 767 -48.76 29.55 35.12
C SER A 767 -49.80 29.05 36.12
N ASN A 768 -49.76 29.55 37.34
CA ASN A 768 -50.79 29.31 38.36
C ASN A 768 -52.19 29.79 37.90
N ASN A 769 -52.26 30.78 37.02
CA ASN A 769 -53.45 31.29 36.38
C ASN A 769 -53.10 32.00 35.07
N ASN A 770 -53.55 31.47 33.94
CA ASN A 770 -53.28 32.03 32.61
C ASN A 770 -53.78 33.49 32.42
N SER A 771 -54.62 34.01 33.31
CA SER A 771 -55.03 35.44 33.29
C SER A 771 -53.99 36.38 33.93
N TYR A 772 -53.05 35.85 34.73
CA TYR A 772 -52.01 36.61 35.42
C TYR A 772 -50.72 36.73 34.60
N GLY A 773 -50.55 35.89 33.58
CA GLY A 773 -49.41 35.90 32.68
C GLY A 773 -49.20 34.55 32.00
N THR A 774 -48.17 34.47 31.15
CA THR A 774 -47.74 33.23 30.49
C THR A 774 -46.31 32.87 30.88
N VAL A 775 -45.95 31.60 30.71
CA VAL A 775 -44.60 31.10 30.93
C VAL A 775 -44.09 30.38 29.67
N SER A 776 -42.79 30.46 29.42
CA SER A 776 -42.10 29.71 28.37
C SER A 776 -40.82 29.10 28.93
N VAL A 777 -40.53 27.86 28.58
CA VAL A 777 -39.33 27.15 29.05
C VAL A 777 -38.27 27.08 27.96
N SER A 778 -37.01 27.35 28.33
CA SER A 778 -35.83 27.14 27.49
C SER A 778 -34.75 26.48 28.35
N GLY A 779 -34.54 25.18 28.17
CA GLY A 779 -33.66 24.39 29.01
C GLY A 779 -34.09 24.44 30.48
N THR A 780 -33.23 24.95 31.36
CA THR A 780 -33.48 25.09 32.79
C THR A 780 -34.05 26.45 33.20
N VAL A 781 -34.38 27.31 32.24
CA VAL A 781 -34.84 28.67 32.49
C VAL A 781 -36.30 28.82 32.05
N ILE A 782 -37.13 29.33 32.95
CA ILE A 782 -38.53 29.69 32.69
C ILE A 782 -38.61 31.22 32.60
N THR A 783 -39.03 31.72 31.45
CA THR A 783 -39.32 33.14 31.25
C THR A 783 -40.81 33.38 31.45
N CYS A 784 -41.12 34.30 32.35
CA CYS A 784 -42.48 34.66 32.71
C CYS A 784 -42.85 35.99 32.05
N THR A 785 -44.07 36.10 31.54
CA THR A 785 -44.62 37.34 30.99
C THR A 785 -45.88 37.71 31.77
N PRO A 786 -45.74 38.46 32.88
CA PRO A 786 -46.90 38.86 33.69
C PRO A 786 -47.82 39.80 32.91
N ALA A 787 -49.13 39.64 33.09
CA ALA A 787 -50.12 40.60 32.62
C ALA A 787 -50.03 41.92 33.41
N THR A 788 -50.58 43.01 32.88
CA THR A 788 -50.53 44.33 33.52
C THR A 788 -51.11 44.29 34.95
N GLY A 789 -50.31 44.70 35.93
CA GLY A 789 -50.69 44.70 37.35
C GLY A 789 -50.26 43.46 38.14
N TYR A 790 -49.65 42.46 37.48
CA TYR A 790 -49.13 41.23 38.09
C TYR A 790 -47.60 41.19 38.06
N TYR A 791 -47.00 40.42 38.97
CA TYR A 791 -45.57 40.16 39.05
C TYR A 791 -45.33 38.70 39.45
N VAL A 792 -44.13 38.17 39.19
CA VAL A 792 -43.74 36.83 39.64
C VAL A 792 -43.37 36.90 41.12
N GLU A 793 -44.22 36.33 41.98
CA GLU A 793 -43.99 36.30 43.42
C GLU A 793 -43.12 35.10 43.84
N SER A 794 -43.45 33.92 43.32
CA SER A 794 -42.77 32.67 43.66
C SER A 794 -42.87 31.67 42.51
N ALA A 795 -42.15 30.57 42.63
CA ALA A 795 -42.29 29.40 41.78
C ALA A 795 -42.15 28.17 42.66
N GLU A 796 -42.89 27.11 42.33
CA GLU A 796 -42.88 25.87 43.09
C GLU A 796 -42.81 24.65 42.17
N VAL A 797 -42.10 23.62 42.61
CA VAL A 797 -42.02 22.35 41.90
C VAL A 797 -43.29 21.55 42.24
N ILE A 798 -44.13 21.28 41.24
CA ILE A 798 -45.41 20.57 41.42
C ILE A 798 -45.36 19.11 41.00
N SER A 799 -44.33 18.71 40.27
CA SER A 799 -44.02 17.32 39.88
C SER A 799 -42.50 17.17 39.72
N GLY A 800 -41.97 15.99 40.04
CA GLY A 800 -40.53 15.73 40.04
C GLY A 800 -39.80 16.40 41.21
N THR A 801 -38.49 16.56 41.06
CA THR A 801 -37.60 17.13 42.06
C THR A 801 -36.67 18.14 41.41
N ALA A 802 -36.67 19.36 41.92
CA ALA A 802 -35.79 20.43 41.48
C ALA A 802 -35.64 21.48 42.59
N THR A 803 -34.63 22.35 42.48
CA THR A 803 -34.62 23.62 43.20
C THR A 803 -34.94 24.76 42.23
N VAL A 804 -35.68 25.76 42.69
CA VAL A 804 -36.11 26.89 41.86
C VAL A 804 -35.70 28.20 42.51
N SER A 805 -35.24 29.14 41.69
CA SER A 805 -34.84 30.48 42.11
C SER A 805 -35.51 31.52 41.22
N VAL A 806 -36.23 32.46 41.83
CA VAL A 806 -36.94 33.54 41.12
C VAL A 806 -36.08 34.79 41.11
N ASN A 807 -35.85 35.37 39.94
CA ASN A 807 -35.18 36.65 39.77
C ASN A 807 -35.93 37.51 38.75
N GLY A 808 -36.76 38.42 39.24
CA GLY A 808 -37.66 39.21 38.40
C GLY A 808 -38.64 38.32 37.64
N ASN A 809 -38.65 38.43 36.32
CA ASN A 809 -39.54 37.65 35.45
C ASN A 809 -38.92 36.31 35.00
N THR A 810 -37.82 35.88 35.61
CA THR A 810 -37.11 34.65 35.24
C THR A 810 -37.05 33.70 36.42
N VAL A 811 -37.34 32.43 36.19
CA VAL A 811 -37.16 31.35 37.16
C VAL A 811 -36.07 30.40 36.66
N THR A 812 -35.01 30.23 37.44
CA THR A 812 -33.96 29.24 37.17
C THR A 812 -34.28 27.95 37.91
N VAL A 813 -34.29 26.83 37.20
CA VAL A 813 -34.60 25.50 37.73
C VAL A 813 -33.33 24.66 37.74
N MET A 814 -32.98 24.05 38.86
CA MET A 814 -31.92 23.03 38.92
C MET A 814 -32.58 21.67 39.18
N PRO A 815 -32.96 20.93 38.12
CA PRO A 815 -33.68 19.69 38.25
C PRO A 815 -32.78 18.52 38.68
N THR A 816 -33.36 17.60 39.44
CA THR A 816 -32.77 16.29 39.81
C THR A 816 -33.65 15.12 39.39
N SER A 817 -34.80 15.38 38.76
CA SER A 817 -35.65 14.49 37.97
C SER A 817 -36.47 15.32 36.98
N ASP A 818 -37.11 14.69 35.98
CA ASP A 818 -38.08 15.38 35.13
C ASP A 818 -39.11 16.09 35.99
N CYS A 819 -39.28 17.40 35.79
CA CYS A 819 -40.04 18.22 36.71
C CYS A 819 -40.97 19.20 36.00
N THR A 820 -42.02 19.58 36.73
CA THR A 820 -42.93 20.64 36.32
C THR A 820 -42.90 21.72 37.39
N VAL A 821 -42.65 22.96 36.98
CA VAL A 821 -42.64 24.14 37.86
C VAL A 821 -43.90 24.96 37.60
N ARG A 822 -44.66 25.22 38.65
CA ARG A 822 -45.75 26.19 38.62
C ARG A 822 -45.21 27.54 39.04
N VAL A 823 -45.42 28.56 38.20
CA VAL A 823 -45.10 29.96 38.48
C VAL A 823 -46.37 30.71 38.87
#